data_AF-A0A202DH78-F1
#
_entry.id   AF-A0A202DH78-F1
#
_cell.length_a   1.000
_cell.length_b   1.000
_cell.length_c   1.000
_cell.angle_alpha   90.00
_cell.angle_beta   90.00
_cell.angle_gamma   90.00
#
_symmetry.space_group_name_H-M   'P 1'
#
loop_
_entity.id
_entity.type
_entity.pdbx_description
1 polymer ?
#
loop_
_entity_poly.entity_id
_entity_poly.type
_entity_poly.pdbx_seq_one_letter_code
_entity_poly.pdbx_strand_id
1 'polypeptide(L)'
;PILLCLVSCQSVRLGSSVHEISSAAELTKLSKSVRPDDIIVLKDGTYTDQVFNFSGKGKKDKPITLKAESQGKVILNGSSKLLINGKYLVVDGLSFIGGALSSGSVVEFAENDGGNTASQHCVLRNTVIKDYNPDDKTLRYFWVTLNGYGHLVEHCKFSGHDHSGVTLCIRLEKGKEAGHTIRRNHFANRPQGDGNGFETVRIGTGGKLTTNARCLVTENLFEECNGEIEIVSNKSCENVYSSNTFVRCAGTLTIRQGHRCRVENNVFIGEGVEGCGGVRVTGMDHRITGNYFSGLEAVAGGIFSLKSGVAGNGRGSYAQVSNLVLADNTLIGISGHLFRFGNGHEPEKELFRPENISLSNNLMLVTSPPAKVIRGGYGSQTIQWANNVIVAKGLDEEMPTGIRLEIEVPKEFQHRLQPNVLTASDVGPIKERPNIVVILADDLGYGDVKCLNPKRCKIATPNLDDLASQGMIFTDAHSTSSVCTPTRYSLLTGRYNWRTRLQWRVLREDKSPLITKDRLTVGELLQQQGYVTGCIGKWHIGLNWQKDENGNYDYTKPFTDGPTERGFDWYFGVLGPGAPPHGFIENDRVLGELSVTSPPEMFQWGGKAGPMVPGYTLESMLPTHTDKACEFIVKNAAEKKPFFLYYALNAPHLPVVPNKKWIGSSGLGHYADFVQELDYEVGRVIDAIDGAGIKDNTLIIFTSDNGCTPMVGTATERDLASGSVKETVPDPEMIFKNKRFTKLFTTGRVLELEAKGHYPSANMRGYKSDTWDGGHRVPFIVRWPEHVKAGTKCNQLVSLVDIMATCADIHDVVLPPDAGEDSVSLLPVIKNPDKSVRDSLVHHSFYGKFAIREDKWKLMLSPGSGGWWPPKDPKARKQGLPPVQLYDMEKDLSEQNNLQAKHPEIVKRLTKLLEKFVADGRSTPGPKQSNDVPVDICKKDT
;
A
#
# COMPACT_ATOMS: atom_id res chain seq x y z
N PRO A 1 62.85 9.19 24.40
CA PRO A 1 62.10 8.14 23.68
C PRO A 1 61.00 7.56 24.59
N ILE A 2 59.70 7.79 24.42
CA ILE A 2 58.88 7.97 23.21
C ILE A 2 57.73 8.93 23.58
N LEU A 3 57.36 9.73 22.57
CA LEU A 3 56.43 10.85 22.56
C LEU A 3 54.97 10.37 22.75
N LEU A 4 54.21 11.03 23.65
CA LEU A 4 52.76 10.93 23.75
C LEU A 4 52.12 11.62 22.53
N CYS A 5 51.51 10.85 21.63
CA CYS A 5 50.62 11.38 20.59
C CYS A 5 49.19 11.48 21.16
N LEU A 6 48.83 12.67 21.65
CA LEU A 6 47.43 13.08 21.83
C LEU A 6 46.83 13.37 20.45
N VAL A 7 46.13 12.41 19.87
CA VAL A 7 45.24 12.65 18.74
C VAL A 7 43.93 13.21 19.29
N SER A 8 43.78 14.53 19.21
CA SER A 8 42.50 15.20 19.38
C SER A 8 41.60 14.85 18.19
N CYS A 9 40.74 13.85 18.35
CA CYS A 9 39.57 13.71 17.48
C CYS A 9 38.60 14.86 17.78
N GLN A 10 38.81 16.01 17.14
CA GLN A 10 37.74 16.96 16.92
C GLN A 10 36.69 16.28 16.05
N SER A 11 35.58 15.89 16.69
CA SER A 11 34.35 15.54 15.99
C SER A 11 33.86 16.78 15.26
N VAL A 12 34.25 16.92 13.99
CA VAL A 12 33.63 17.90 13.08
C VAL A 12 32.17 17.51 12.97
N ARG A 13 31.29 18.29 13.62
CA ARG A 13 29.86 18.29 13.33
C ARG A 13 29.69 18.64 11.86
N LEU A 14 29.46 17.64 11.01
CA LEU A 14 29.10 17.80 9.60
C LEU A 14 27.65 18.30 9.52
N GLY A 15 27.44 19.59 9.73
CA GLY A 15 26.18 20.28 9.41
C GLY A 15 26.13 20.69 7.93
N SER A 16 24.93 20.97 7.43
CA SER A 16 24.67 21.55 6.11
C SER A 16 25.53 22.79 5.87
N SER A 17 26.22 22.88 4.73
CA SER A 17 26.96 24.10 4.34
C SER A 17 26.11 24.96 3.41
N VAL A 18 26.11 26.27 3.62
CA VAL A 18 25.49 27.25 2.71
C VAL A 18 26.57 27.89 1.85
N HIS A 19 26.39 27.84 0.54
CA HIS A 19 27.32 28.38 -0.44
C HIS A 19 26.62 29.44 -1.29
N GLU A 20 27.14 30.64 -1.31
CA GLU A 20 26.64 31.70 -2.19
C GLU A 20 27.42 31.70 -3.51
N ILE A 21 26.70 31.82 -4.63
CA ILE A 21 27.28 31.89 -5.97
C ILE A 21 26.64 33.03 -6.76
N SER A 22 27.39 33.59 -7.71
CA SER A 22 26.96 34.67 -8.62
C SER A 22 27.30 34.36 -10.08
N SER A 23 27.60 33.10 -10.43
CA SER A 23 27.78 32.67 -11.83
C SER A 23 27.63 31.16 -12.02
N ALA A 24 27.40 30.74 -13.28
CA ALA A 24 27.40 29.33 -13.68
C ALA A 24 28.78 28.66 -13.55
N ALA A 25 29.86 29.42 -13.71
CA ALA A 25 31.22 28.93 -13.52
C ALA A 25 31.48 28.53 -12.06
N GLU A 26 30.98 29.33 -11.11
CA GLU A 26 31.02 29.02 -9.68
C GLU A 26 30.19 27.79 -9.34
N LEU A 27 28.96 27.67 -9.88
CA LEU A 27 28.14 26.46 -9.71
C LEU A 27 28.88 25.21 -10.19
N THR A 28 29.50 25.28 -11.37
CA THR A 28 30.22 24.14 -11.97
C THR A 28 31.44 23.74 -11.13
N LYS A 29 32.17 24.72 -10.60
CA LYS A 29 33.30 24.47 -9.69
C LYS A 29 32.83 23.84 -8.38
N LEU A 30 31.79 24.42 -7.78
CA LEU A 30 31.23 23.98 -6.50
C LEU A 30 30.63 22.58 -6.58
N SER A 31 29.95 22.26 -7.69
CA SER A 31 29.32 20.96 -7.94
C SER A 31 30.28 19.76 -7.86
N LYS A 32 31.61 19.99 -7.94
CA LYS A 32 32.62 18.94 -7.76
C LYS A 32 32.90 18.58 -6.29
N SER A 33 32.49 19.42 -5.35
CA SER A 33 32.80 19.29 -3.92
C SER A 33 31.57 19.31 -2.99
N VAL A 34 30.38 19.58 -3.52
CA VAL A 34 29.13 19.57 -2.74
C VAL A 34 28.83 18.20 -2.13
N ARG A 35 28.24 18.22 -0.93
CA ARG A 35 27.87 17.07 -0.13
C ARG A 35 26.35 17.04 0.05
N PRO A 36 25.75 15.87 0.34
CA PRO A 36 24.35 15.79 0.76
C PRO A 36 24.05 16.81 1.87
N ASP A 37 22.90 17.47 1.81
CA ASP A 37 22.44 18.54 2.71
C ASP A 37 23.01 19.95 2.44
N ASP A 38 23.92 20.13 1.46
CA ASP A 38 24.41 21.45 1.11
C ASP A 38 23.35 22.30 0.38
N ILE A 39 23.37 23.60 0.67
CA ILE A 39 22.49 24.60 0.06
C ILE A 39 23.35 25.59 -0.74
N ILE A 40 23.11 25.67 -2.03
CA ILE A 40 23.71 26.62 -2.96
C ILE A 40 22.69 27.73 -3.22
N VAL A 41 23.05 28.96 -2.89
CA VAL A 41 22.22 30.15 -3.08
C VAL A 41 22.76 30.94 -4.27
N LEU A 42 21.97 31.03 -5.34
CA LEU A 42 22.27 31.90 -6.48
C LEU A 42 21.78 33.31 -6.17
N LYS A 43 22.71 34.27 -6.10
CA LYS A 43 22.45 35.68 -5.74
C LYS A 43 21.46 36.35 -6.70
N ASP A 44 20.71 37.31 -6.18
CA ASP A 44 19.81 38.12 -6.99
C ASP A 44 20.57 38.78 -8.16
N GLY A 45 19.99 38.76 -9.35
CA GLY A 45 20.67 39.26 -10.55
C GLY A 45 20.13 38.72 -11.86
N THR A 46 20.66 39.25 -12.96
CA THR A 46 20.39 38.78 -14.32
C THR A 46 21.59 38.01 -14.86
N TYR A 47 21.35 36.80 -15.36
CA TYR A 47 22.32 35.84 -15.84
C TYR A 47 22.08 35.56 -17.32
N THR A 48 22.80 36.29 -18.17
CA THR A 48 22.68 36.20 -19.63
C THR A 48 23.69 35.21 -20.20
N ASP A 49 23.24 34.36 -21.13
CA ASP A 49 24.07 33.43 -21.91
C ASP A 49 24.91 32.44 -21.07
N GLN A 50 24.36 31.96 -19.95
CA GLN A 50 25.06 31.08 -19.02
C GLN A 50 24.47 29.66 -18.96
N VAL A 51 25.35 28.67 -19.03
CA VAL A 51 24.99 27.25 -18.91
C VAL A 51 25.23 26.78 -17.47
N PHE A 52 24.18 26.71 -16.67
CA PHE A 52 24.23 26.20 -15.30
C PHE A 52 24.23 24.67 -15.32
N ASN A 53 25.35 24.05 -14.97
CA ASN A 53 25.44 22.61 -14.77
C ASN A 53 25.39 22.29 -13.28
N PHE A 54 24.22 21.92 -12.79
CA PHE A 54 24.02 21.53 -11.40
C PHE A 54 24.18 20.02 -11.25
N SER A 55 25.35 19.60 -10.77
CA SER A 55 25.65 18.17 -10.59
C SER A 55 25.93 17.79 -9.15
N GLY A 56 25.48 16.61 -8.73
CA GLY A 56 25.75 16.13 -7.37
C GLY A 56 25.04 14.83 -7.01
N LYS A 57 25.38 14.27 -5.84
CA LYS A 57 24.78 13.05 -5.31
C LYS A 57 24.28 13.30 -3.89
N GLY A 58 23.06 13.80 -3.77
CA GLY A 58 22.34 13.95 -2.50
C GLY A 58 21.81 12.61 -1.98
N LYS A 59 21.03 12.68 -0.89
CA LYS A 59 20.26 11.56 -0.31
C LYS A 59 18.79 11.95 -0.17
N LYS A 60 17.90 10.95 -0.05
CA LYS A 60 16.44 11.15 0.06
C LYS A 60 16.07 12.11 1.19
N ASP A 61 16.75 11.97 2.33
CA ASP A 61 16.59 12.76 3.54
C ASP A 61 17.46 14.03 3.57
N LYS A 62 18.44 14.13 2.66
CA LYS A 62 19.46 15.19 2.61
C LYS A 62 19.78 15.56 1.16
N PRO A 63 18.84 16.20 0.44
CA PRO A 63 19.08 16.62 -0.93
C PRO A 63 20.16 17.70 -0.99
N ILE A 64 20.75 17.89 -2.17
CA ILE A 64 21.58 19.08 -2.45
C ILE A 64 20.65 20.10 -3.11
N THR A 65 20.59 21.32 -2.58
CA THR A 65 19.62 22.32 -3.04
C THR A 65 20.32 23.47 -3.74
N LEU A 66 19.95 23.77 -4.98
CA LEU A 66 20.21 25.04 -5.64
C LEU A 66 18.96 25.92 -5.54
N LYS A 67 19.06 27.06 -4.87
CA LYS A 67 17.93 27.98 -4.71
C LYS A 67 18.28 29.41 -5.12
N ALA A 68 17.28 30.15 -5.58
CA ALA A 68 17.39 31.61 -5.67
C ALA A 68 17.56 32.23 -4.27
N GLU A 69 18.32 33.32 -4.18
CA GLU A 69 18.39 34.17 -2.99
C GLU A 69 17.00 34.74 -2.67
N SER A 70 16.41 35.47 -3.61
CA SER A 70 15.02 35.91 -3.57
C SER A 70 14.24 35.34 -4.77
N GLN A 71 13.05 34.78 -4.51
CA GLN A 71 12.16 34.29 -5.57
C GLN A 71 11.81 35.43 -6.54
N GLY A 72 11.93 35.15 -7.84
CA GLY A 72 11.63 36.10 -8.91
C GLY A 72 12.71 37.16 -9.19
N LYS A 73 13.81 37.22 -8.41
CA LYS A 73 14.92 38.16 -8.63
C LYS A 73 16.17 37.54 -9.26
N VAL A 74 16.19 36.22 -9.41
CA VAL A 74 17.22 35.48 -10.15
C VAL A 74 16.68 35.21 -11.56
N ILE A 75 17.08 36.05 -12.51
CA ILE A 75 16.59 36.05 -13.90
C ILE A 75 17.66 35.45 -14.81
N LEU A 76 17.35 34.37 -15.50
CA LEU A 76 18.19 33.75 -16.53
C LEU A 76 17.60 34.11 -17.90
N ASN A 77 18.40 34.70 -18.80
CA ASN A 77 17.95 35.16 -20.12
C ASN A 77 19.02 34.93 -21.22
N GLY A 78 18.75 35.41 -22.43
CA GLY A 78 19.58 35.11 -23.60
C GLY A 78 19.55 33.62 -23.91
N SER A 79 20.72 33.00 -24.06
CA SER A 79 20.90 31.55 -24.29
C SER A 79 21.12 30.74 -23.01
N SER A 80 20.80 31.31 -21.84
CA SER A 80 20.95 30.63 -20.57
C SER A 80 20.13 29.34 -20.47
N LYS A 81 20.67 28.32 -19.80
CA LYS A 81 19.99 27.04 -19.58
C LYS A 81 20.51 26.33 -18.33
N LEU A 82 19.74 25.36 -17.84
CA LEU A 82 20.05 24.55 -16.67
C LEU A 82 20.06 23.07 -16.98
N LEU A 83 21.18 22.40 -16.65
CA LEU A 83 21.31 20.95 -16.64
C LEU A 83 21.33 20.46 -15.20
N ILE A 84 20.44 19.52 -14.86
CA ILE A 84 20.36 18.86 -13.56
C ILE A 84 20.91 17.44 -13.73
N ASN A 85 22.10 17.18 -13.16
CA ASN A 85 22.82 15.94 -13.37
C ASN A 85 23.18 15.24 -12.05
N GLY A 86 22.39 14.23 -11.67
CA GLY A 86 22.71 13.38 -10.54
C GLY A 86 21.48 12.94 -9.76
N LYS A 87 21.62 12.80 -8.43
CA LYS A 87 20.61 12.15 -7.59
C LYS A 87 20.21 13.03 -6.41
N TYR A 88 18.90 13.10 -6.12
CA TYR A 88 18.33 13.90 -5.02
C TYR A 88 18.82 15.36 -5.04
N LEU A 89 18.70 16.00 -6.19
CA LEU A 89 18.99 17.42 -6.37
C LEU A 89 17.68 18.22 -6.36
N VAL A 90 17.67 19.39 -5.72
CA VAL A 90 16.50 20.28 -5.67
C VAL A 90 16.86 21.61 -6.31
N VAL A 91 16.03 22.09 -7.23
CA VAL A 91 16.09 23.43 -7.81
C VAL A 91 14.86 24.21 -7.38
N ASP A 92 15.08 25.39 -6.78
CA ASP A 92 14.02 26.17 -6.13
C ASP A 92 14.09 27.67 -6.47
N GLY A 93 13.08 28.19 -7.17
CA GLY A 93 12.87 29.63 -7.28
C GLY A 93 13.57 30.36 -8.43
N LEU A 94 14.10 29.64 -9.44
CA LEU A 94 14.77 30.26 -10.59
C LEU A 94 13.75 30.81 -11.61
N SER A 95 14.10 31.87 -12.34
CA SER A 95 13.23 32.47 -13.37
C SER A 95 13.93 32.58 -14.71
N PHE A 96 13.47 31.86 -15.74
CA PHE A 96 13.92 31.97 -17.13
C PHE A 96 12.97 32.90 -17.88
N ILE A 97 13.41 34.09 -18.27
CA ILE A 97 12.53 35.12 -18.82
C ILE A 97 13.18 35.79 -20.04
N GLY A 98 12.47 35.85 -21.17
CA GLY A 98 12.88 36.66 -22.32
C GLY A 98 14.23 36.26 -22.93
N GLY A 99 14.41 34.97 -23.18
CA GLY A 99 15.60 34.41 -23.85
C GLY A 99 15.23 33.43 -24.95
N ALA A 100 16.21 32.83 -25.61
CA ALA A 100 16.01 31.88 -26.69
C ALA A 100 17.15 30.87 -26.75
N LEU A 101 16.85 29.64 -27.15
CA LEU A 101 17.87 28.63 -27.46
C LEU A 101 17.93 28.33 -28.95
N SER A 102 19.07 27.82 -29.41
CA SER A 102 19.20 27.28 -30.77
C SER A 102 18.76 25.80 -30.87
N SER A 103 18.80 25.06 -29.75
CA SER A 103 18.42 23.65 -29.65
C SER A 103 18.35 23.19 -28.18
N GLY A 104 17.89 21.96 -27.94
CA GLY A 104 17.98 21.31 -26.62
C GLY A 104 16.81 21.62 -25.70
N SER A 105 17.10 21.94 -24.43
CA SER A 105 16.08 22.35 -23.46
C SER A 105 16.52 23.51 -22.58
N VAL A 106 15.58 24.35 -22.13
CA VAL A 106 15.84 25.43 -21.14
C VAL A 106 16.23 24.82 -19.79
N VAL A 107 15.49 23.81 -19.34
CA VAL A 107 15.83 22.96 -18.20
C VAL A 107 15.87 21.50 -18.65
N GLU A 108 16.99 20.83 -18.40
CA GLU A 108 17.20 19.43 -18.77
C GLU A 108 17.63 18.61 -17.56
N PHE A 109 16.93 17.53 -17.30
CA PHE A 109 17.37 16.47 -16.39
C PHE A 109 18.25 15.51 -17.19
N ALA A 110 19.44 15.18 -16.71
CA ALA A 110 20.43 14.46 -17.51
C ALA A 110 19.97 13.04 -17.91
N GLU A 111 20.20 12.68 -19.18
CA GLU A 111 20.01 11.32 -19.70
C GLU A 111 21.22 10.42 -19.42
N ASN A 112 21.06 9.12 -19.63
CA ASN A 112 22.17 8.18 -19.68
C ASN A 112 22.79 8.20 -21.08
N ASP A 113 24.02 8.67 -21.20
CA ASP A 113 24.76 8.84 -22.47
C ASP A 113 25.83 7.76 -22.69
N GLY A 114 25.76 6.62 -21.98
CA GLY A 114 26.75 5.55 -22.09
C GLY A 114 28.06 5.80 -21.33
N GLY A 115 28.23 6.99 -20.74
CA GLY A 115 29.31 7.34 -19.79
C GLY A 115 28.81 7.83 -18.43
N ASN A 116 27.59 8.37 -18.35
CA ASN A 116 26.99 8.94 -17.13
C ASN A 116 25.68 8.25 -16.73
N THR A 117 25.41 8.16 -15.42
CA THR A 117 24.10 7.71 -14.93
C THR A 117 23.06 8.81 -15.08
N ALA A 118 21.91 8.49 -15.67
CA ALA A 118 20.77 9.40 -15.74
C ALA A 118 20.36 9.92 -14.36
N SER A 119 19.74 11.10 -14.35
CA SER A 119 19.33 11.75 -13.10
C SER A 119 18.21 11.00 -12.38
N GLN A 120 18.16 11.10 -11.04
CA GLN A 120 17.27 10.27 -10.20
C GLN A 120 16.70 11.08 -9.04
N HIS A 121 15.39 11.05 -8.86
CA HIS A 121 14.72 11.63 -7.68
C HIS A 121 15.02 13.12 -7.44
N CYS A 122 15.30 13.86 -8.51
CA CYS A 122 15.51 15.30 -8.46
C CYS A 122 14.18 16.08 -8.52
N VAL A 123 14.17 17.30 -7.98
CA VAL A 123 13.00 18.18 -7.85
C VAL A 123 13.26 19.49 -8.58
N LEU A 124 12.29 19.94 -9.38
CA LEU A 124 12.18 21.31 -9.87
C LEU A 124 10.95 21.95 -9.23
N ARG A 125 11.11 23.04 -8.49
CA ARG A 125 9.98 23.72 -7.85
C ARG A 125 10.10 25.24 -7.85
N ASN A 126 8.95 25.90 -7.75
CA ASN A 126 8.84 27.37 -7.68
C ASN A 126 9.55 28.10 -8.85
N THR A 127 9.77 27.41 -9.96
CA THR A 127 10.51 27.92 -11.11
C THR A 127 9.57 28.50 -12.16
N VAL A 128 9.97 29.62 -12.77
CA VAL A 128 9.24 30.26 -13.87
C VAL A 128 10.01 30.08 -15.18
N ILE A 129 9.33 29.70 -16.25
CA ILE A 129 9.82 29.86 -17.63
C ILE A 129 8.77 30.68 -18.38
N LYS A 130 9.15 31.85 -18.87
CA LYS A 130 8.24 32.82 -19.48
C LYS A 130 8.85 33.44 -20.73
N ASP A 131 8.09 33.45 -21.82
CA ASP A 131 8.45 34.11 -23.09
C ASP A 131 9.89 33.77 -23.53
N TYR A 132 10.29 32.51 -23.34
CA TYR A 132 11.63 32.02 -23.63
C TYR A 132 11.64 31.40 -25.03
N ASN A 133 11.52 32.25 -26.05
CA ASN A 133 11.23 31.89 -27.43
C ASN A 133 12.25 32.49 -28.42
N PRO A 134 12.57 31.79 -29.51
CA PRO A 134 13.34 32.33 -30.63
C PRO A 134 12.45 33.20 -31.56
N ASP A 135 13.08 34.01 -32.41
CA ASP A 135 12.36 34.75 -33.45
C ASP A 135 11.76 33.80 -34.50
N ASP A 136 12.48 32.72 -34.86
CA ASP A 136 12.00 31.66 -35.76
C ASP A 136 11.18 30.62 -35.00
N LYS A 137 9.85 30.71 -35.09
CA LYS A 137 8.91 29.81 -34.41
C LYS A 137 8.98 28.36 -34.89
N THR A 138 9.59 28.08 -36.04
CA THR A 138 9.78 26.71 -36.54
C THR A 138 10.93 25.99 -35.85
N LEU A 139 11.81 26.75 -35.18
CA LEU A 139 12.94 26.21 -34.43
C LEU A 139 12.47 25.34 -33.27
N ARG A 140 13.07 24.15 -33.15
CA ARG A 140 12.62 23.12 -32.21
C ARG A 140 13.53 22.97 -30.99
N TYR A 141 13.04 23.37 -29.83
CA TYR A 141 13.62 23.01 -28.52
C TYR A 141 12.52 22.89 -27.44
N PHE A 142 12.87 22.34 -26.27
CA PHE A 142 11.94 22.07 -25.19
C PHE A 142 12.13 23.07 -24.04
N TRP A 143 11.10 23.37 -23.26
CA TRP A 143 11.33 24.14 -22.04
C TRP A 143 11.84 23.25 -20.91
N VAL A 144 11.18 22.13 -20.67
CA VAL A 144 11.62 21.14 -19.67
C VAL A 144 11.69 19.76 -20.31
N THR A 145 12.86 19.12 -20.22
CA THR A 145 13.02 17.71 -20.55
C THR A 145 13.34 16.91 -19.29
N LEU A 146 12.48 15.96 -18.96
CA LEU A 146 12.69 14.97 -17.91
C LEU A 146 13.23 13.68 -18.54
N ASN A 147 14.53 13.44 -18.36
CA ASN A 147 15.14 12.12 -18.53
C ASN A 147 15.31 11.46 -17.16
N GLY A 148 15.75 10.20 -17.10
CA GLY A 148 15.94 9.52 -15.81
C GLY A 148 14.63 9.06 -15.16
N TYR A 149 14.58 9.03 -13.82
CA TYR A 149 13.43 8.48 -13.09
C TYR A 149 13.18 9.12 -11.72
N GLY A 150 11.92 9.09 -11.28
CA GLY A 150 11.47 9.51 -9.94
C GLY A 150 11.43 11.02 -9.68
N HIS A 151 11.43 11.86 -10.72
CA HIS A 151 11.44 13.32 -10.58
C HIS A 151 10.13 13.92 -10.10
N LEU A 152 10.22 15.09 -9.45
CA LEU A 152 9.08 15.92 -9.06
C LEU A 152 9.19 17.29 -9.73
N VAL A 153 8.15 17.71 -10.44
CA VAL A 153 7.99 19.08 -10.94
C VAL A 153 6.76 19.69 -10.28
N GLU A 154 6.95 20.70 -9.42
CA GLU A 154 5.84 21.28 -8.66
C GLU A 154 5.89 22.79 -8.48
N HIS A 155 4.72 23.44 -8.42
CA HIS A 155 4.61 24.89 -8.20
C HIS A 155 5.39 25.72 -9.23
N CYS A 156 5.59 25.20 -10.44
CA CYS A 156 6.22 25.92 -11.54
C CYS A 156 5.20 26.66 -12.38
N LYS A 157 5.63 27.74 -13.03
CA LYS A 157 4.85 28.47 -14.05
C LYS A 157 5.55 28.42 -15.40
N PHE A 158 4.83 27.97 -16.41
CA PHE A 158 5.28 27.93 -17.80
C PHE A 158 4.30 28.77 -18.63
N SER A 159 4.71 29.94 -19.11
CA SER A 159 3.80 30.86 -19.82
C SER A 159 4.40 31.44 -21.10
N GLY A 160 3.67 31.38 -22.21
CA GLY A 160 4.04 32.07 -23.45
C GLY A 160 4.94 31.28 -24.41
N HIS A 161 4.91 29.94 -24.38
CA HIS A 161 5.71 29.11 -25.29
C HIS A 161 5.11 29.14 -26.71
N ASP A 162 5.74 29.79 -27.67
CA ASP A 162 5.13 30.06 -28.99
C ASP A 162 5.86 29.47 -30.21
N HIS A 163 6.86 28.63 -29.99
CA HIS A 163 7.62 27.94 -31.04
C HIS A 163 7.45 26.41 -30.97
N SER A 164 7.98 25.72 -31.98
CA SER A 164 7.95 24.25 -32.07
C SER A 164 8.71 23.61 -30.90
N GLY A 165 8.11 22.59 -30.28
CA GLY A 165 8.68 21.86 -29.14
C GLY A 165 7.75 21.79 -27.93
N VAL A 166 7.86 20.69 -27.18
CA VAL A 166 6.96 20.43 -26.04
C VAL A 166 7.37 21.30 -24.86
N THR A 167 6.39 21.86 -24.13
CA THR A 167 6.70 22.63 -22.91
C THR A 167 7.34 21.74 -21.86
N LEU A 168 6.73 20.60 -21.53
CA LEU A 168 7.30 19.60 -20.62
C LEU A 168 7.29 18.22 -21.30
N CYS A 169 8.47 17.72 -21.64
CA CYS A 169 8.67 16.44 -22.31
C CYS A 169 9.28 15.42 -21.34
N ILE A 170 8.65 14.25 -21.19
CA ILE A 170 9.23 13.10 -20.50
C ILE A 170 9.78 12.14 -21.53
N ARG A 171 11.08 11.85 -21.44
CA ARG A 171 11.77 10.90 -22.30
C ARG A 171 11.98 9.60 -21.53
N LEU A 172 11.47 8.50 -22.09
CA LEU A 172 11.54 7.20 -21.45
C LEU A 172 12.82 6.46 -21.82
N GLU A 173 13.55 5.98 -20.81
CA GLU A 173 14.68 5.08 -21.00
C GLU A 173 14.22 3.65 -21.32
N LYS A 174 14.99 2.94 -22.14
CA LYS A 174 14.66 1.55 -22.47
C LYS A 174 14.83 0.67 -21.22
N GLY A 175 13.78 -0.06 -20.85
CA GLY A 175 13.80 -1.01 -19.74
C GLY A 175 13.74 -0.38 -18.34
N LYS A 176 13.42 0.92 -18.23
CA LYS A 176 13.23 1.60 -16.94
C LYS A 176 11.91 2.36 -16.92
N GLU A 177 11.28 2.38 -15.75
CA GLU A 177 10.06 3.16 -15.50
C GLU A 177 10.44 4.59 -15.10
N ALA A 178 9.71 5.59 -15.61
CA ALA A 178 9.99 6.99 -15.32
C ALA A 178 9.51 7.41 -13.92
N GLY A 179 8.27 7.06 -13.52
CA GLY A 179 7.77 7.31 -12.18
C GLY A 179 7.77 8.77 -11.74
N HIS A 180 7.64 9.72 -12.68
CA HIS A 180 7.66 11.15 -12.38
C HIS A 180 6.33 11.65 -11.83
N THR A 181 6.37 12.66 -10.94
CA THR A 181 5.19 13.41 -10.48
C THR A 181 5.26 14.84 -11.00
N ILE A 182 4.19 15.28 -11.66
CA ILE A 182 4.01 16.64 -12.18
C ILE A 182 2.77 17.21 -11.52
N ARG A 183 2.93 18.12 -10.55
CA ARG A 183 1.79 18.62 -9.77
C ARG A 183 1.79 20.10 -9.47
N ARG A 184 0.60 20.72 -9.34
CA ARG A 184 0.46 22.12 -8.91
C ARG A 184 1.22 23.11 -9.79
N ASN A 185 1.36 22.82 -11.08
CA ASN A 185 1.99 23.72 -12.04
C ASN A 185 0.94 24.54 -12.79
N HIS A 186 1.32 25.74 -13.22
CA HIS A 186 0.52 26.58 -14.11
C HIS A 186 1.14 26.60 -15.51
N PHE A 187 0.50 25.91 -16.44
CA PHE A 187 0.79 26.00 -17.87
C PHE A 187 -0.17 27.03 -18.48
N ALA A 188 0.36 28.10 -19.04
CA ALA A 188 -0.43 29.24 -19.50
C ALA A 188 -0.04 29.68 -20.91
N ASN A 189 -1.01 30.20 -21.66
CA ASN A 189 -0.77 31.01 -22.86
C ASN A 189 0.16 30.34 -23.87
N ARG A 190 -0.18 29.12 -24.31
CA ARG A 190 0.55 28.44 -25.39
C ARG A 190 -0.22 28.70 -26.69
N PRO A 191 0.16 29.69 -27.52
CA PRO A 191 -0.59 30.03 -28.72
C PRO A 191 -0.57 28.91 -29.76
N GLN A 192 -1.56 28.94 -30.66
CA GLN A 192 -1.72 28.01 -31.77
C GLN A 192 -0.46 27.94 -32.64
N GLY A 193 0.06 26.72 -32.83
CA GLY A 193 1.16 26.43 -33.73
C GLY A 193 0.70 26.16 -35.17
N ASP A 194 1.67 26.06 -36.07
CA ASP A 194 1.48 25.80 -37.50
C ASP A 194 1.52 24.31 -37.88
N GLY A 195 1.60 23.41 -36.89
CA GLY A 195 1.67 21.97 -37.13
C GLY A 195 1.82 21.12 -35.87
N ASN A 196 2.41 19.93 -36.03
CA ASN A 196 2.66 18.97 -34.96
C ASN A 196 3.92 19.31 -34.17
N GLY A 197 3.94 19.00 -32.88
CA GLY A 197 5.07 19.27 -32.00
C GLY A 197 4.84 20.47 -31.08
N PHE A 198 3.60 20.93 -30.98
CA PHE A 198 3.17 22.01 -30.12
C PHE A 198 2.44 21.51 -28.86
N GLU A 199 2.74 20.29 -28.38
CA GLU A 199 2.12 19.71 -27.19
C GLU A 199 2.55 20.45 -25.90
N THR A 200 1.65 20.72 -24.95
CA THR A 200 2.07 21.31 -23.66
C THR A 200 2.81 20.27 -22.82
N VAL A 201 2.24 19.09 -22.63
CA VAL A 201 2.87 17.98 -21.89
C VAL A 201 2.91 16.74 -22.76
N ARG A 202 4.06 16.06 -22.79
CA ARG A 202 4.20 14.77 -23.47
C ARG A 202 4.91 13.73 -22.62
N ILE A 203 4.31 12.54 -22.50
CA ILE A 203 4.93 11.40 -21.80
C ILE A 203 5.35 10.33 -22.80
N GLY A 204 6.65 10.21 -23.06
CA GLY A 204 7.22 9.27 -24.01
C GLY A 204 7.31 9.79 -25.44
N THR A 205 7.76 8.91 -26.34
CA THR A 205 7.93 9.17 -27.77
C THR A 205 7.32 8.05 -28.60
N GLY A 206 6.96 8.33 -29.85
CA GLY A 206 6.27 7.38 -30.71
C GLY A 206 7.06 6.09 -30.95
N GLY A 207 6.37 4.94 -30.96
CA GLY A 207 6.96 3.62 -31.20
C GLY A 207 7.25 2.80 -29.93
N LYS A 208 6.88 3.31 -28.75
CA LYS A 208 7.04 2.66 -27.44
C LYS A 208 5.69 2.23 -26.85
N LEU A 209 4.87 1.54 -27.65
CA LEU A 209 3.46 1.22 -27.35
C LEU A 209 3.24 0.49 -26.01
N THR A 210 4.24 -0.26 -25.53
CA THR A 210 4.13 -1.13 -24.35
C THR A 210 4.99 -0.68 -23.16
N THR A 211 5.67 0.46 -23.24
CA THR A 211 6.56 0.90 -22.14
C THR A 211 5.74 1.46 -20.97
N ASN A 212 5.87 0.85 -19.79
CA ASN A 212 5.32 1.38 -18.55
C ASN A 212 6.10 2.62 -18.10
N ALA A 213 5.40 3.74 -17.93
CA ALA A 213 6.01 5.00 -17.46
C ALA A 213 5.61 5.34 -16.03
N ARG A 214 4.37 5.03 -15.61
CA ARG A 214 3.86 5.24 -14.24
C ARG A 214 4.03 6.68 -13.72
N CYS A 215 3.85 7.65 -14.62
CA CYS A 215 3.87 9.06 -14.23
C CYS A 215 2.51 9.49 -13.65
N LEU A 216 2.55 10.38 -12.67
CA LEU A 216 1.39 11.05 -12.08
C LEU A 216 1.38 12.52 -12.50
N VAL A 217 0.35 12.95 -13.22
CA VAL A 217 0.10 14.35 -13.59
C VAL A 217 -1.15 14.79 -12.85
N THR A 218 -0.99 15.60 -11.80
CA THR A 218 -2.11 15.90 -10.90
C THR A 218 -2.17 17.33 -10.42
N GLU A 219 -3.37 17.88 -10.20
CA GLU A 219 -3.55 19.22 -9.61
C GLU A 219 -2.87 20.36 -10.41
N ASN A 220 -2.69 20.20 -11.73
CA ASN A 220 -2.13 21.27 -12.56
C ASN A 220 -3.24 22.13 -13.17
N LEU A 221 -2.93 23.40 -13.39
CA LEU A 221 -3.76 24.32 -14.17
C LEU A 221 -3.17 24.47 -15.59
N PHE A 222 -3.95 24.08 -16.58
CA PHE A 222 -3.72 24.37 -17.99
C PHE A 222 -4.69 25.49 -18.38
N GLU A 223 -4.15 26.62 -18.81
CA GLU A 223 -4.93 27.80 -19.20
C GLU A 223 -4.47 28.25 -20.58
N GLU A 224 -5.39 28.34 -21.53
CA GLU A 224 -5.11 28.82 -22.89
C GLU A 224 -3.92 28.07 -23.54
N CYS A 225 -3.87 26.76 -23.28
CA CYS A 225 -2.89 25.86 -23.85
C CYS A 225 -3.37 25.40 -25.23
N ASN A 226 -3.17 26.24 -26.24
CA ASN A 226 -3.80 26.15 -27.56
C ASN A 226 -2.82 25.71 -28.65
N GLY A 227 -1.64 25.19 -28.27
CA GLY A 227 -0.55 24.89 -29.21
C GLY A 227 -0.95 23.95 -30.35
N GLU A 228 -1.62 22.85 -30.02
CA GLU A 228 -2.17 21.91 -30.98
C GLU A 228 -3.28 21.05 -30.35
N ILE A 229 -3.80 20.11 -31.14
CA ILE A 229 -4.86 19.18 -30.74
C ILE A 229 -4.53 18.34 -29.49
N GLU A 230 -3.26 18.06 -29.21
CA GLU A 230 -2.79 17.32 -28.04
C GLU A 230 -2.22 18.28 -26.99
N ILE A 231 -3.06 18.83 -26.10
CA ILE A 231 -2.58 19.60 -24.93
C ILE A 231 -1.67 18.70 -24.09
N VAL A 232 -2.19 17.51 -23.79
CA VAL A 232 -1.46 16.42 -23.16
C VAL A 232 -1.40 15.26 -24.13
N SER A 233 -0.19 14.80 -24.42
CA SER A 233 0.10 13.69 -25.33
C SER A 233 0.74 12.53 -24.57
N ASN A 234 -0.09 11.56 -24.15
CA ASN A 234 0.37 10.34 -23.51
C ASN A 234 0.83 9.34 -24.57
N LYS A 235 2.08 8.90 -24.51
CA LYS A 235 2.68 7.94 -25.46
C LYS A 235 3.33 6.75 -24.74
N SER A 236 2.77 6.33 -23.60
CA SER A 236 3.25 5.22 -22.76
C SER A 236 2.16 4.67 -21.82
N CYS A 237 2.45 3.59 -21.10
CA CYS A 237 1.47 2.86 -20.29
C CYS A 237 1.46 3.29 -18.80
N GLU A 238 0.33 3.03 -18.14
CA GLU A 238 0.13 3.12 -16.68
C GLU A 238 0.30 4.53 -16.09
N ASN A 239 0.12 5.58 -16.89
CA ASN A 239 0.12 6.95 -16.37
C ASN A 239 -1.24 7.34 -15.80
N VAL A 240 -1.22 8.24 -14.82
CA VAL A 240 -2.41 8.77 -14.15
C VAL A 240 -2.50 10.28 -14.37
N TYR A 241 -3.64 10.74 -14.87
CA TYR A 241 -4.00 12.14 -15.03
C TYR A 241 -5.17 12.44 -14.11
N SER A 242 -4.91 13.06 -12.96
CA SER A 242 -5.92 13.23 -11.91
C SER A 242 -6.11 14.69 -11.50
N SER A 243 -7.33 15.15 -11.24
CA SER A 243 -7.59 16.46 -10.62
C SER A 243 -6.92 17.67 -11.31
N ASN A 244 -6.66 17.61 -12.62
CA ASN A 244 -6.14 18.74 -13.38
C ASN A 244 -7.30 19.62 -13.86
N THR A 245 -7.03 20.92 -14.03
CA THR A 245 -8.00 21.87 -14.57
C THR A 245 -7.50 22.40 -15.92
N PHE A 246 -8.36 22.32 -16.94
CA PHE A 246 -8.13 22.85 -18.29
C PHE A 246 -9.13 23.98 -18.54
N VAL A 247 -8.64 25.20 -18.74
CA VAL A 247 -9.46 26.40 -18.95
C VAL A 247 -9.14 26.99 -20.30
N ARG A 248 -10.16 27.14 -21.16
CA ARG A 248 -10.05 27.73 -22.51
C ARG A 248 -8.91 27.13 -23.35
N CYS A 249 -8.66 25.83 -23.20
CA CYS A 249 -7.59 25.13 -23.92
C CYS A 249 -8.12 24.51 -25.21
N ALA A 250 -7.69 25.00 -26.36
CA ALA A 250 -8.05 24.52 -27.69
C ALA A 250 -7.29 23.23 -28.03
N GLY A 251 -7.77 22.10 -27.52
CA GLY A 251 -7.22 20.77 -27.78
C GLY A 251 -7.83 19.71 -26.87
N THR A 252 -7.11 18.61 -26.66
CA THR A 252 -7.59 17.46 -25.89
C THR A 252 -6.53 16.89 -24.95
N LEU A 253 -6.97 16.20 -23.90
CA LEU A 253 -6.14 15.21 -23.23
C LEU A 253 -6.15 13.94 -24.08
N THR A 254 -5.03 13.64 -24.74
CA THR A 254 -4.92 12.50 -25.67
C THR A 254 -4.09 11.37 -25.09
N ILE A 255 -4.71 10.19 -24.93
CA ILE A 255 -4.04 8.89 -24.85
C ILE A 255 -3.66 8.44 -26.25
N ARG A 256 -2.52 8.96 -26.74
CA ARG A 256 -2.08 8.83 -28.14
C ARG A 256 -1.48 7.47 -28.42
N GLN A 257 -0.76 6.93 -27.45
CA GLN A 257 -0.18 5.58 -27.41
C GLN A 257 -0.10 5.10 -25.95
N GLY A 258 -0.03 3.79 -25.74
CA GLY A 258 0.04 3.19 -24.41
C GLY A 258 -1.26 2.53 -23.96
N HIS A 259 -1.23 1.88 -22.79
CA HIS A 259 -2.30 1.07 -22.22
C HIS A 259 -2.43 1.35 -20.70
N ARG A 260 -3.56 0.98 -20.10
CA ARG A 260 -3.77 1.03 -18.63
C ARG A 260 -3.63 2.42 -18.00
N CYS A 261 -3.84 3.49 -18.78
CA CYS A 261 -3.85 4.86 -18.26
C CYS A 261 -5.17 5.20 -17.57
N ARG A 262 -5.11 6.08 -16.57
CA ARG A 262 -6.26 6.59 -15.80
C ARG A 262 -6.42 8.10 -16.02
N VAL A 263 -7.64 8.56 -16.29
CA VAL A 263 -8.01 9.98 -16.45
C VAL A 263 -9.17 10.26 -15.50
N GLU A 264 -8.88 10.89 -14.36
CA GLU A 264 -9.79 10.89 -13.22
C GLU A 264 -10.01 12.28 -12.64
N ASN A 265 -11.25 12.64 -12.32
CA ASN A 265 -11.59 13.87 -11.59
C ASN A 265 -11.02 15.18 -12.19
N ASN A 266 -10.72 15.20 -13.49
CA ASN A 266 -10.23 16.41 -14.15
C ASN A 266 -11.41 17.33 -14.50
N VAL A 267 -11.14 18.63 -14.56
CA VAL A 267 -12.10 19.68 -14.89
C VAL A 267 -11.71 20.33 -16.22
N PHE A 268 -12.62 20.36 -17.18
CA PHE A 268 -12.44 21.00 -18.48
C PHE A 268 -13.48 22.10 -18.65
N ILE A 269 -13.05 23.33 -18.88
CA ILE A 269 -13.87 24.53 -18.96
C ILE A 269 -13.54 25.24 -20.27
N GLY A 270 -14.46 25.18 -21.24
CA GLY A 270 -14.25 25.76 -22.57
C GLY A 270 -14.69 27.22 -22.70
N GLU A 271 -15.70 27.65 -21.93
CA GLU A 271 -16.28 29.01 -22.00
C GLU A 271 -16.67 29.47 -23.42
N GLY A 272 -16.99 28.52 -24.31
CA GLY A 272 -17.33 28.82 -25.70
C GLY A 272 -16.15 29.12 -26.61
N VAL A 273 -14.91 28.90 -26.16
CA VAL A 273 -13.72 28.97 -27.02
C VAL A 273 -13.72 27.78 -28.00
N GLU A 274 -13.59 28.10 -29.29
CA GLU A 274 -13.55 27.10 -30.37
C GLU A 274 -12.36 26.15 -30.18
N GLY A 275 -12.57 24.87 -30.47
CA GLY A 275 -11.51 23.87 -30.39
C GLY A 275 -11.23 23.34 -28.98
N CYS A 276 -11.97 23.76 -27.95
CA CYS A 276 -11.90 23.17 -26.62
C CYS A 276 -12.54 21.77 -26.60
N GLY A 277 -11.69 20.72 -26.59
CA GLY A 277 -12.09 19.32 -26.65
C GLY A 277 -11.95 18.57 -25.33
N GLY A 278 -12.43 17.32 -25.32
CA GLY A 278 -12.39 16.42 -24.16
C GLY A 278 -11.22 15.44 -24.19
N VAL A 279 -11.53 14.14 -24.16
CA VAL A 279 -10.55 13.05 -24.05
C VAL A 279 -10.53 12.21 -25.32
N ARG A 280 -9.33 12.04 -25.88
CA ARG A 280 -9.10 11.20 -27.07
C ARG A 280 -8.27 9.98 -26.71
N VAL A 281 -8.70 8.78 -27.13
CA VAL A 281 -8.07 7.53 -26.68
C VAL A 281 -7.78 6.52 -27.78
N THR A 282 -6.72 5.77 -27.54
CA THR A 282 -6.20 4.62 -28.28
C THR A 282 -5.71 3.61 -27.26
N GLY A 283 -5.60 2.32 -27.59
CA GLY A 283 -5.07 1.31 -26.66
C GLY A 283 -6.09 0.81 -25.63
N MET A 284 -5.62 -0.11 -24.77
CA MET A 284 -6.49 -0.95 -23.95
C MET A 284 -6.46 -0.63 -22.45
N ASP A 285 -7.50 -1.09 -21.75
CA ASP A 285 -7.64 -1.13 -20.29
C ASP A 285 -7.62 0.25 -19.61
N HIS A 286 -8.14 1.26 -20.30
CA HIS A 286 -8.19 2.63 -19.79
C HIS A 286 -9.38 2.84 -18.84
N ARG A 287 -9.22 3.78 -17.89
CA ARG A 287 -10.31 4.26 -17.04
C ARG A 287 -10.42 5.77 -17.14
N ILE A 288 -11.62 6.26 -17.41
CA ILE A 288 -11.94 7.69 -17.55
C ILE A 288 -13.15 7.97 -16.67
N THR A 289 -12.90 8.46 -15.45
CA THR A 289 -13.94 8.50 -14.41
C THR A 289 -14.02 9.79 -13.64
N GLY A 290 -15.24 10.22 -13.28
CA GLY A 290 -15.45 11.38 -12.40
C GLY A 290 -15.04 12.73 -12.99
N ASN A 291 -14.74 12.80 -14.30
CA ASN A 291 -14.31 14.04 -14.93
C ASN A 291 -15.50 14.97 -15.19
N TYR A 292 -15.25 16.27 -15.13
CA TYR A 292 -16.23 17.32 -15.35
C TYR A 292 -15.86 18.14 -16.59
N PHE A 293 -16.80 18.29 -17.53
CA PHE A 293 -16.61 19.04 -18.76
C PHE A 293 -17.70 20.10 -18.89
N SER A 294 -17.34 21.33 -19.17
CA SER A 294 -18.28 22.46 -19.27
C SER A 294 -17.98 23.34 -20.47
N GLY A 295 -19.00 23.62 -21.28
CA GLY A 295 -18.91 24.56 -22.39
C GLY A 295 -17.91 24.15 -23.46
N LEU A 296 -17.76 22.84 -23.70
CA LEU A 296 -16.86 22.29 -24.71
C LEU A 296 -17.55 22.08 -26.05
N GLU A 297 -16.75 22.07 -27.10
CA GLU A 297 -17.16 21.70 -28.45
C GLU A 297 -16.58 20.32 -28.84
N ALA A 298 -17.33 19.58 -29.64
CA ALA A 298 -16.90 18.27 -30.15
C ALA A 298 -15.71 18.39 -31.12
N VAL A 299 -14.51 18.22 -30.57
CA VAL A 299 -13.26 18.20 -31.33
C VAL A 299 -12.86 16.77 -31.70
N ALA A 300 -12.15 16.57 -32.81
CA ALA A 300 -11.73 15.24 -33.31
C ALA A 300 -12.89 14.23 -33.46
N GLY A 301 -14.09 14.75 -33.72
CA GLY A 301 -15.31 13.99 -33.96
C GLY A 301 -16.19 13.76 -32.74
N GLY A 302 -15.76 14.09 -31.51
CA GLY A 302 -16.57 14.00 -30.29
C GLY A 302 -15.80 14.35 -29.00
N ILE A 303 -16.51 14.70 -27.93
CA ILE A 303 -15.90 14.97 -26.60
C ILE A 303 -15.09 13.77 -26.12
N PHE A 304 -15.64 12.56 -26.28
CA PHE A 304 -14.92 11.30 -26.15
C PHE A 304 -14.67 10.72 -27.53
N SER A 305 -13.40 10.74 -27.96
CA SER A 305 -12.99 10.26 -29.29
C SER A 305 -12.17 8.97 -29.17
N LEU A 306 -12.77 7.84 -29.54
CA LEU A 306 -12.19 6.50 -29.47
C LEU A 306 -11.75 6.07 -30.86
N LYS A 307 -10.44 5.94 -31.05
CA LYS A 307 -9.83 5.63 -32.35
C LYS A 307 -9.99 4.15 -32.72
N SER A 308 -10.07 3.86 -34.02
CA SER A 308 -9.86 2.48 -34.51
C SER A 308 -8.38 2.11 -34.40
N GLY A 309 -8.12 0.85 -34.06
CA GLY A 309 -6.81 0.25 -34.22
C GLY A 309 -6.47 0.05 -35.69
N VAL A 310 -5.18 0.11 -36.02
CA VAL A 310 -4.66 -0.12 -37.38
C VAL A 310 -3.58 -1.19 -37.29
N ALA A 311 -3.65 -2.22 -38.12
CA ALA A 311 -2.65 -3.29 -38.13
C ALA A 311 -1.22 -2.74 -38.34
N GLY A 312 -0.30 -3.05 -37.43
CA GLY A 312 1.12 -2.72 -37.51
C GLY A 312 1.74 -2.09 -36.25
N ASN A 313 3.06 -2.29 -36.07
CA ASN A 313 3.81 -1.87 -34.87
C ASN A 313 4.66 -0.60 -35.11
N GLY A 314 4.41 0.14 -36.19
CA GLY A 314 5.22 1.28 -36.62
C GLY A 314 4.92 2.60 -35.90
N ARG A 315 5.82 3.57 -36.06
CA ARG A 315 5.62 4.96 -35.59
C ARG A 315 4.37 5.54 -36.27
N GLY A 316 3.39 5.93 -35.46
CA GLY A 316 2.12 6.48 -35.96
C GLY A 316 0.93 5.53 -35.91
N SER A 317 1.14 4.22 -35.73
CA SER A 317 0.02 3.27 -35.59
C SER A 317 -0.82 3.54 -34.33
N TYR A 318 -2.07 3.12 -34.40
CA TYR A 318 -3.05 3.23 -33.32
C TYR A 318 -3.37 1.82 -32.83
N ALA A 319 -3.20 1.59 -31.52
CA ALA A 319 -3.67 0.37 -30.91
C ALA A 319 -5.21 0.42 -30.81
N GLN A 320 -5.85 -0.74 -31.00
CA GLN A 320 -7.29 -0.89 -30.83
C GLN A 320 -7.69 -0.43 -29.42
N VAL A 321 -8.80 0.30 -29.34
CA VAL A 321 -9.40 0.62 -28.05
C VAL A 321 -10.13 -0.60 -27.53
N SER A 322 -9.72 -1.14 -26.39
CA SER A 322 -10.41 -2.28 -25.76
C SER A 322 -10.47 -2.16 -24.24
N ASN A 323 -11.50 -2.75 -23.63
CA ASN A 323 -11.69 -2.80 -22.17
C ASN A 323 -11.69 -1.41 -21.49
N LEU A 324 -12.27 -0.41 -22.14
CA LEU A 324 -12.34 0.96 -21.63
C LEU A 324 -13.53 1.11 -20.66
N VAL A 325 -13.29 1.75 -19.52
CA VAL A 325 -14.35 2.20 -18.60
C VAL A 325 -14.49 3.72 -18.67
N LEU A 326 -15.70 4.18 -18.98
CA LEU A 326 -16.13 5.57 -18.97
C LEU A 326 -17.28 5.72 -17.97
N ALA A 327 -16.99 6.13 -16.73
CA ALA A 327 -17.99 6.15 -15.66
C ALA A 327 -18.05 7.46 -14.89
N ASP A 328 -19.22 7.82 -14.39
CA ASP A 328 -19.40 8.94 -13.45
C ASP A 328 -18.95 10.31 -13.98
N ASN A 329 -18.81 10.49 -15.30
CA ASN A 329 -18.41 11.76 -15.88
C ASN A 329 -19.62 12.69 -16.05
N THR A 330 -19.41 13.98 -15.87
CA THR A 330 -20.45 15.02 -16.05
C THR A 330 -20.05 15.99 -17.15
N LEU A 331 -20.93 16.15 -18.13
CA LEU A 331 -20.74 16.99 -19.30
C LEU A 331 -21.86 18.02 -19.34
N ILE A 332 -21.54 19.31 -19.36
CA ILE A 332 -22.51 20.41 -19.29
C ILE A 332 -22.29 21.42 -20.40
N GLY A 333 -23.37 21.85 -21.04
CA GLY A 333 -23.28 22.88 -22.08
C GLY A 333 -22.48 22.42 -23.29
N ILE A 334 -22.56 21.12 -23.63
CA ILE A 334 -21.81 20.57 -24.75
C ILE A 334 -22.48 20.93 -26.07
N SER A 335 -21.66 21.30 -27.06
CA SER A 335 -22.08 21.45 -28.46
C SER A 335 -21.44 20.36 -29.34
N GLY A 336 -22.23 19.73 -30.20
CA GLY A 336 -21.76 18.69 -31.13
C GLY A 336 -21.86 17.26 -30.59
N HIS A 337 -21.01 16.36 -31.10
CA HIS A 337 -21.02 14.93 -30.78
C HIS A 337 -20.45 14.64 -29.38
N LEU A 338 -21.16 13.85 -28.56
CA LEU A 338 -20.66 13.37 -27.27
C LEU A 338 -19.61 12.28 -27.47
N PHE A 339 -19.92 11.30 -28.32
CA PHE A 339 -19.07 10.14 -28.55
C PHE A 339 -18.75 9.95 -30.02
N ARG A 340 -17.49 9.62 -30.28
CA ARG A 340 -17.02 9.16 -31.58
C ARG A 340 -16.30 7.84 -31.45
N PHE A 341 -16.92 6.78 -31.93
CA PHE A 341 -16.36 5.43 -31.95
C PHE A 341 -15.76 5.09 -33.30
N GLY A 342 -14.56 4.49 -33.28
CA GLY A 342 -13.93 3.92 -34.46
C GLY A 342 -13.51 4.96 -35.49
N ASN A 343 -13.00 6.12 -35.07
CA ASN A 343 -12.51 7.13 -35.99
C ASN A 343 -11.08 6.84 -36.46
N GLY A 344 -10.86 6.85 -37.77
CA GLY A 344 -9.57 6.56 -38.41
C GLY A 344 -9.80 6.11 -39.84
N HIS A 345 -8.91 6.49 -40.74
CA HIS A 345 -8.99 6.11 -42.15
C HIS A 345 -7.58 5.78 -42.65
N GLU A 346 -7.35 4.52 -42.97
CA GLU A 346 -6.23 4.08 -43.80
C GLU A 346 -6.82 3.18 -44.90
N PRO A 347 -6.96 3.67 -46.14
CA PRO A 347 -7.66 2.96 -47.22
C PRO A 347 -7.15 1.53 -47.49
N GLU A 348 -5.89 1.27 -47.16
CA GLU A 348 -5.17 0.04 -47.49
C GLU A 348 -5.02 -0.93 -46.31
N LYS A 349 -5.57 -0.61 -45.12
CA LYS A 349 -5.40 -1.44 -43.92
C LYS A 349 -6.72 -1.81 -43.25
N GLU A 350 -6.75 -3.02 -42.72
CA GLU A 350 -7.83 -3.47 -41.84
C GLU A 350 -7.86 -2.62 -40.55
N LEU A 351 -9.07 -2.16 -40.19
CA LEU A 351 -9.31 -1.32 -39.02
C LEU A 351 -9.97 -2.16 -37.92
N PHE A 352 -9.33 -2.21 -36.76
CA PHE A 352 -9.88 -2.85 -35.56
C PHE A 352 -10.75 -1.86 -34.80
N ARG A 353 -12.06 -2.12 -34.73
CA ARG A 353 -13.01 -1.23 -34.06
C ARG A 353 -12.88 -1.30 -32.54
N PRO A 354 -13.28 -0.25 -31.79
CA PRO A 354 -13.33 -0.33 -30.34
C PRO A 354 -14.18 -1.50 -29.83
N GLU A 355 -13.69 -2.19 -28.80
CA GLU A 355 -14.37 -3.34 -28.19
C GLU A 355 -14.41 -3.31 -26.66
N ASN A 356 -15.35 -4.04 -26.05
CA ASN A 356 -15.51 -4.16 -24.60
C ASN A 356 -15.50 -2.80 -23.88
N ILE A 357 -16.35 -1.88 -24.33
CA ILE A 357 -16.45 -0.54 -23.74
C ILE A 357 -17.60 -0.53 -22.74
N SER A 358 -17.33 -0.09 -21.50
CA SER A 358 -18.35 0.10 -20.48
C SER A 358 -18.57 1.59 -20.24
N LEU A 359 -19.79 2.07 -20.48
CA LEU A 359 -20.20 3.44 -20.20
C LEU A 359 -21.30 3.43 -19.15
N SER A 360 -21.03 4.00 -17.98
CA SER A 360 -22.01 3.96 -16.90
C SER A 360 -22.12 5.26 -16.09
N ASN A 361 -23.34 5.57 -15.66
CA ASN A 361 -23.60 6.69 -14.75
C ASN A 361 -23.08 8.06 -15.23
N ASN A 362 -22.99 8.29 -16.55
CA ASN A 362 -22.58 9.57 -17.09
C ASN A 362 -23.79 10.51 -17.24
N LEU A 363 -23.62 11.79 -16.91
CA LEU A 363 -24.61 12.86 -17.09
C LEU A 363 -24.14 13.79 -18.21
N MET A 364 -24.95 13.99 -19.26
CA MET A 364 -24.55 14.72 -20.45
C MET A 364 -25.63 15.71 -20.89
N LEU A 365 -25.42 17.00 -20.65
CA LEU A 365 -26.31 18.08 -21.05
C LEU A 365 -25.82 18.69 -22.36
N VAL A 366 -26.61 18.52 -23.42
CA VAL A 366 -26.29 19.00 -24.77
C VAL A 366 -27.18 20.20 -25.08
N THR A 367 -26.58 21.36 -25.27
CA THR A 367 -27.32 22.62 -25.48
C THR A 367 -27.70 22.85 -26.94
N SER A 368 -26.86 22.39 -27.87
CA SER A 368 -27.08 22.48 -29.31
C SER A 368 -26.87 21.09 -29.94
N PRO A 369 -27.86 20.17 -29.85
CA PRO A 369 -27.67 18.81 -30.29
C PRO A 369 -27.52 18.74 -31.83
N PRO A 370 -26.48 18.05 -32.35
CA PRO A 370 -26.44 17.67 -33.75
C PRO A 370 -27.51 16.60 -34.04
N ALA A 371 -27.69 16.25 -35.33
CA ALA A 371 -28.58 15.16 -35.74
C ALA A 371 -28.23 13.80 -35.08
N LYS A 372 -26.97 13.61 -34.65
CA LYS A 372 -26.53 12.44 -33.86
C LYS A 372 -25.51 12.86 -32.81
N VAL A 373 -25.75 12.58 -31.55
CA VAL A 373 -24.78 12.78 -30.46
C VAL A 373 -23.80 11.61 -30.33
N ILE A 374 -24.16 10.45 -30.89
CA ILE A 374 -23.33 9.25 -30.91
C ILE A 374 -22.97 8.90 -32.37
N ARG A 375 -21.68 8.91 -32.73
CA ARG A 375 -21.22 8.57 -34.09
C ARG A 375 -20.19 7.45 -34.12
N GLY A 376 -20.25 6.62 -35.16
CA GLY A 376 -19.33 5.50 -35.38
C GLY A 376 -20.08 4.20 -35.70
N GLY A 377 -19.38 3.22 -36.29
CA GLY A 377 -19.94 1.91 -36.60
C GLY A 377 -19.60 0.88 -35.53
N TYR A 378 -20.61 0.16 -35.01
CA TYR A 378 -20.50 -0.85 -33.96
C TYR A 378 -20.54 -2.27 -34.53
N GLY A 379 -20.08 -3.25 -33.75
CA GLY A 379 -20.83 -4.50 -33.61
C GLY A 379 -21.66 -4.36 -32.32
N SER A 380 -22.95 -4.68 -32.33
CA SER A 380 -23.86 -4.47 -31.19
C SER A 380 -23.51 -5.25 -29.91
N GLN A 381 -22.45 -6.08 -29.93
CA GLN A 381 -21.99 -6.90 -28.81
C GLN A 381 -20.79 -6.30 -28.04
N THR A 382 -20.33 -5.08 -28.37
CA THR A 382 -19.06 -4.55 -27.83
C THR A 382 -19.16 -3.33 -26.90
N ILE A 383 -20.34 -2.73 -26.71
CA ILE A 383 -20.52 -1.57 -25.82
C ILE A 383 -21.66 -1.83 -24.84
N GLN A 384 -21.36 -1.68 -23.55
CA GLN A 384 -22.31 -1.80 -22.45
C GLN A 384 -22.65 -0.40 -21.93
N TRP A 385 -23.93 -0.04 -22.02
CA TRP A 385 -24.47 1.20 -21.47
C TRP A 385 -25.26 0.88 -20.20
N ALA A 386 -25.01 1.62 -19.12
CA ALA A 386 -25.76 1.45 -17.88
C ALA A 386 -25.99 2.78 -17.16
N ASN A 387 -27.26 3.14 -16.95
CA ASN A 387 -27.65 4.33 -16.18
C ASN A 387 -27.03 5.65 -16.68
N ASN A 388 -26.86 5.82 -17.99
CA ASN A 388 -26.43 7.11 -18.55
C ASN A 388 -27.66 8.01 -18.79
N VAL A 389 -27.47 9.32 -18.68
CA VAL A 389 -28.51 10.32 -18.94
C VAL A 389 -28.00 11.34 -19.93
N ILE A 390 -28.71 11.51 -21.03
CA ILE A 390 -28.53 12.62 -21.97
C ILE A 390 -29.70 13.57 -21.79
N VAL A 391 -29.41 14.84 -21.51
CA VAL A 391 -30.40 15.91 -21.41
C VAL A 391 -30.25 16.80 -22.63
N ALA A 392 -31.24 16.78 -23.54
CA ALA A 392 -31.20 17.54 -24.78
C ALA A 392 -32.61 17.88 -25.29
N LYS A 393 -32.85 19.15 -25.62
CA LYS A 393 -34.10 19.59 -26.28
C LYS A 393 -33.96 19.44 -27.79
N GLY A 394 -34.93 18.78 -28.43
CA GLY A 394 -34.99 18.66 -29.89
C GLY A 394 -34.03 17.64 -30.51
N LEU A 395 -33.47 16.72 -29.73
CA LEU A 395 -32.70 15.58 -30.24
C LEU A 395 -33.67 14.44 -30.63
N ASP A 396 -33.72 14.11 -31.92
CA ASP A 396 -34.53 13.03 -32.49
C ASP A 396 -33.61 11.86 -32.91
N GLU A 397 -32.86 11.32 -31.96
CA GLU A 397 -32.00 10.14 -32.15
C GLU A 397 -32.48 9.02 -31.22
N GLU A 398 -32.65 7.81 -31.77
CA GLU A 398 -32.98 6.63 -30.96
C GLU A 398 -31.80 6.23 -30.07
N MET A 399 -32.03 6.17 -28.76
CA MET A 399 -30.98 5.89 -27.78
C MET A 399 -30.79 4.38 -27.55
N PRO A 400 -29.53 3.90 -27.42
CA PRO A 400 -29.26 2.55 -26.94
C PRO A 400 -29.85 2.26 -25.55
N THR A 401 -30.25 1.00 -25.32
CA THR A 401 -30.64 0.51 -23.98
C THR A 401 -29.55 0.84 -22.95
N GLY A 402 -29.92 1.49 -21.86
CA GLY A 402 -29.00 1.95 -20.81
C GLY A 402 -28.64 3.44 -20.89
N ILE A 403 -29.18 4.17 -21.88
CA ILE A 403 -29.19 5.63 -21.93
C ILE A 403 -30.64 6.14 -21.82
N ARG A 404 -30.90 7.06 -20.90
CA ARG A 404 -32.15 7.83 -20.83
C ARG A 404 -31.97 9.15 -21.57
N LEU A 405 -32.87 9.45 -22.52
CA LEU A 405 -32.97 10.79 -23.11
C LEU A 405 -34.04 11.57 -22.36
N GLU A 406 -33.65 12.70 -21.78
CA GLU A 406 -34.48 13.54 -20.92
C GLU A 406 -34.50 14.99 -21.44
N ILE A 407 -35.54 15.74 -21.11
CA ILE A 407 -35.64 17.19 -21.44
C ILE A 407 -35.09 18.06 -20.30
N GLU A 408 -35.11 17.54 -19.08
CA GLU A 408 -34.61 18.18 -17.87
C GLU A 408 -33.71 17.23 -17.10
N VAL A 409 -32.86 17.79 -16.23
CA VAL A 409 -31.92 17.00 -15.43
C VAL A 409 -32.70 16.26 -14.33
N PRO A 410 -32.64 14.92 -14.27
CA PRO A 410 -33.31 14.16 -13.21
C PRO A 410 -32.83 14.56 -11.82
N LYS A 411 -33.70 14.51 -10.81
CA LYS A 411 -33.41 14.98 -9.45
C LYS A 411 -32.16 14.31 -8.86
N GLU A 412 -31.97 13.03 -9.14
CA GLU A 412 -30.82 12.25 -8.67
C GLU A 412 -29.48 12.73 -9.26
N PHE A 413 -29.49 13.50 -10.36
CA PHE A 413 -28.30 14.06 -11.00
C PHE A 413 -28.10 15.56 -10.75
N GLN A 414 -29.05 16.27 -10.13
CA GLN A 414 -28.95 17.74 -9.94
C GLN A 414 -27.72 18.17 -9.15
N HIS A 415 -27.27 17.37 -8.19
CA HIS A 415 -26.07 17.63 -7.39
C HIS A 415 -24.77 17.66 -8.21
N ARG A 416 -24.78 17.17 -9.46
CA ARG A 416 -23.62 17.10 -10.35
C ARG A 416 -23.53 18.27 -11.32
N LEU A 417 -24.48 19.22 -11.29
CA LEU A 417 -24.55 20.34 -12.25
C LEU A 417 -23.51 21.43 -12.04
N GLN A 418 -22.83 21.41 -10.91
CA GLN A 418 -21.63 22.20 -10.70
C GLN A 418 -20.46 21.23 -10.70
N PRO A 419 -19.26 21.66 -11.14
CA PRO A 419 -18.09 20.88 -10.83
C PRO A 419 -18.06 20.73 -9.31
N ASN A 420 -17.56 19.63 -8.80
CA ASN A 420 -16.94 19.67 -7.47
C ASN A 420 -15.73 20.59 -7.64
N VAL A 421 -15.97 21.91 -7.68
CA VAL A 421 -14.93 22.92 -7.71
C VAL A 421 -14.25 22.70 -6.39
N LEU A 422 -13.02 22.22 -6.42
CA LEU A 422 -12.18 22.32 -5.26
C LEU A 422 -11.91 23.84 -5.07
N THR A 423 -12.79 24.58 -4.40
CA THR A 423 -12.45 25.91 -3.86
C THR A 423 -11.24 25.76 -2.93
N ALA A 424 -10.54 26.84 -2.55
CA ALA A 424 -9.50 26.72 -1.52
C ALA A 424 -10.02 26.13 -0.18
N SER A 425 -11.34 26.14 0.03
CA SER A 425 -12.06 25.46 1.12
C SER A 425 -12.51 24.02 0.81
N ASP A 426 -12.66 23.64 -0.47
CA ASP A 426 -13.01 22.28 -0.92
C ASP A 426 -11.78 21.46 -1.34
N VAL A 427 -10.65 22.12 -1.65
CA VAL A 427 -9.34 21.69 -1.16
C VAL A 427 -9.48 21.76 0.36
N GLY A 428 -10.16 20.77 0.92
CA GLY A 428 -10.00 20.47 2.32
C GLY A 428 -8.51 20.39 2.61
N PRO A 429 -8.06 20.62 3.86
CA PRO A 429 -6.67 20.33 4.22
C PRO A 429 -6.28 19.01 3.55
N ILE A 430 -5.14 18.98 2.83
CA ILE A 430 -4.58 17.78 2.15
C ILE A 430 -5.12 16.59 2.91
N LYS A 431 -6.04 15.80 2.34
CA LYS A 431 -6.81 14.80 3.12
C LYS A 431 -5.82 14.12 4.03
N GLU A 432 -5.86 14.49 5.32
CA GLU A 432 -4.67 14.28 6.14
C GLU A 432 -4.48 12.77 6.16
N ARG A 433 -3.29 12.32 5.78
CA ARG A 433 -3.05 10.89 5.67
C ARG A 433 -3.24 10.31 7.07
N PRO A 434 -4.13 9.31 7.24
CA PRO A 434 -4.42 8.80 8.56
C PRO A 434 -3.15 8.19 9.15
N ASN A 435 -2.92 8.34 10.44
CA ASN A 435 -1.96 7.43 11.07
C ASN A 435 -2.56 6.02 11.05
N ILE A 436 -1.73 5.00 10.89
CA ILE A 436 -2.17 3.60 10.86
C ILE A 436 -1.45 2.87 11.99
N VAL A 437 -2.20 2.32 12.94
CA VAL A 437 -1.67 1.60 14.09
C VAL A 437 -2.26 0.20 14.10
N VAL A 438 -1.42 -0.80 13.88
CA VAL A 438 -1.77 -2.22 13.99
C VAL A 438 -1.18 -2.76 15.28
N ILE A 439 -2.05 -3.08 16.24
CA ILE A 439 -1.69 -3.70 17.51
C ILE A 439 -1.97 -5.20 17.40
N LEU A 440 -0.91 -6.00 17.41
CA LEU A 440 -0.97 -7.45 17.20
C LEU A 440 -0.57 -8.20 18.48
N ALA A 441 -1.55 -8.73 19.20
CA ALA A 441 -1.38 -9.65 20.33
C ALA A 441 -0.86 -11.03 19.89
N ASP A 442 -0.27 -11.79 20.81
CA ASP A 442 0.39 -13.08 20.56
C ASP A 442 -0.25 -14.17 21.42
N ASP A 443 -1.00 -15.09 20.81
CA ASP A 443 -1.79 -16.15 21.48
C ASP A 443 -2.99 -15.64 22.30
N LEU A 444 -3.60 -14.53 21.90
CA LEU A 444 -4.83 -14.04 22.51
C LEU A 444 -6.05 -14.63 21.78
N GLY A 445 -6.82 -15.45 22.47
CA GLY A 445 -8.03 -16.04 21.94
C GLY A 445 -9.17 -15.04 21.78
N TYR A 446 -10.06 -15.31 20.84
CA TYR A 446 -11.28 -14.51 20.62
C TYR A 446 -12.11 -14.36 21.91
N GLY A 447 -12.18 -15.41 22.72
CA GLY A 447 -12.95 -15.47 23.96
C GLY A 447 -12.26 -14.86 25.18
N ASP A 448 -11.01 -14.40 25.05
CA ASP A 448 -10.26 -13.71 26.11
C ASP A 448 -10.65 -12.23 26.23
N VAL A 449 -11.29 -11.66 25.19
CA VAL A 449 -11.77 -10.27 25.18
C VAL A 449 -13.24 -10.22 25.59
N LYS A 450 -13.56 -9.42 26.61
CA LYS A 450 -14.87 -9.43 27.27
C LYS A 450 -16.01 -9.03 26.34
N CYS A 451 -15.85 -7.99 25.50
CA CYS A 451 -16.88 -7.57 24.54
C CYS A 451 -17.21 -8.61 23.45
N LEU A 452 -16.27 -9.52 23.13
CA LEU A 452 -16.45 -10.60 22.15
C LEU A 452 -17.13 -11.84 22.74
N ASN A 453 -16.91 -12.09 24.04
CA ASN A 453 -17.48 -13.24 24.74
C ASN A 453 -18.11 -12.82 26.09
N PRO A 454 -19.13 -11.95 26.11
CA PRO A 454 -19.59 -11.29 27.35
C PRO A 454 -20.10 -12.26 28.41
N LYS A 455 -20.69 -13.40 27.98
CA LYS A 455 -21.27 -14.42 28.86
C LYS A 455 -20.21 -15.31 29.53
N ARG A 456 -19.13 -15.64 28.80
CA ARG A 456 -18.15 -16.67 29.18
C ARG A 456 -16.71 -16.16 29.29
N CYS A 457 -16.43 -14.90 28.98
CA CYS A 457 -15.18 -14.26 29.35
C CYS A 457 -15.24 -13.85 30.83
N LYS A 458 -14.21 -14.22 31.59
CA LYS A 458 -14.06 -13.92 33.01
C LYS A 458 -12.86 -13.00 33.30
N ILE A 459 -12.13 -12.63 32.25
CA ILE A 459 -11.04 -11.66 32.31
C ILE A 459 -11.66 -10.27 32.10
N ALA A 460 -11.25 -9.28 32.90
CA ALA A 460 -11.66 -7.90 32.67
C ALA A 460 -10.74 -7.26 31.63
N THR A 461 -11.30 -6.76 30.53
CA THR A 461 -10.57 -6.07 29.45
C THR A 461 -11.18 -4.69 29.18
N PRO A 462 -11.20 -3.78 30.18
CA PRO A 462 -11.92 -2.52 30.08
C PRO A 462 -11.43 -1.62 28.94
N ASN A 463 -10.13 -1.61 28.61
CA ASN A 463 -9.62 -0.74 27.54
C ASN A 463 -9.97 -1.27 26.15
N LEU A 464 -9.95 -2.59 25.96
CA LEU A 464 -10.43 -3.21 24.72
C LEU A 464 -11.95 -3.10 24.57
N ASP A 465 -12.70 -3.20 25.67
CA ASP A 465 -14.14 -2.96 25.67
C ASP A 465 -14.47 -1.51 25.31
N ASP A 466 -13.70 -0.55 25.84
CA ASP A 466 -13.83 0.87 25.49
C ASP A 466 -13.45 1.14 24.03
N LEU A 467 -12.32 0.60 23.55
CA LEU A 467 -11.91 0.67 22.13
C LEU A 467 -13.01 0.15 21.21
N ALA A 468 -13.64 -0.97 21.56
CA ALA A 468 -14.76 -1.54 20.82
C ALA A 468 -16.01 -0.65 20.87
N SER A 469 -16.30 -0.03 22.02
CA SER A 469 -17.44 0.88 22.17
C SER A 469 -17.29 2.14 21.32
N GLN A 470 -16.06 2.61 21.11
CA GLN A 470 -15.72 3.77 20.29
C GLN A 470 -15.50 3.42 18.81
N GLY A 471 -15.46 2.13 18.48
CA GLY A 471 -15.11 1.62 17.16
C GLY A 471 -16.11 0.62 16.60
N MET A 472 -15.58 -0.39 15.92
CA MET A 472 -16.32 -1.49 15.31
C MET A 472 -15.68 -2.83 15.68
N ILE A 473 -16.50 -3.78 16.09
CA ILE A 473 -16.08 -5.17 16.32
C ILE A 473 -16.28 -5.98 15.03
N PHE A 474 -15.27 -6.74 14.62
CA PHE A 474 -15.42 -7.75 13.59
C PHE A 474 -15.61 -9.11 14.25
N THR A 475 -16.77 -9.73 14.02
CA THR A 475 -17.09 -11.00 14.67
C THR A 475 -16.54 -12.19 13.89
N ASP A 476 -16.19 -12.02 12.60
CA ASP A 476 -15.72 -13.06 11.68
C ASP A 476 -14.35 -12.77 11.06
N ALA A 477 -13.40 -12.38 11.92
CA ALA A 477 -12.02 -12.10 11.55
C ALA A 477 -11.09 -13.28 11.83
N HIS A 478 -10.17 -13.55 10.89
CA HIS A 478 -9.31 -14.73 10.91
C HIS A 478 -7.84 -14.43 10.65
N SER A 479 -6.96 -15.13 11.35
CA SER A 479 -5.58 -15.31 10.91
C SER A 479 -5.49 -16.35 9.78
N THR A 480 -4.54 -16.17 8.86
CA THR A 480 -4.29 -17.15 7.77
C THR A 480 -3.68 -18.44 8.29
N SER A 481 -2.97 -18.37 9.42
CA SER A 481 -2.35 -19.52 10.06
C SER A 481 -2.66 -19.54 11.55
N SER A 482 -2.68 -20.72 12.16
CA SER A 482 -2.89 -20.85 13.60
C SER A 482 -1.59 -20.77 14.40
N VAL A 483 -0.53 -20.17 13.83
CA VAL A 483 0.75 -19.88 14.51
C VAL A 483 1.44 -18.59 14.01
N CYS A 484 2.28 -18.03 14.88
CA CYS A 484 2.87 -16.69 14.78
C CYS A 484 3.56 -16.35 13.44
N THR A 485 4.70 -16.98 13.09
CA THR A 485 5.52 -16.58 11.94
C THR A 485 4.73 -16.56 10.61
N PRO A 486 4.01 -17.63 10.24
CA PRO A 486 3.08 -17.63 9.10
C PRO A 486 2.09 -16.47 9.04
N THR A 487 1.41 -16.15 10.15
CA THR A 487 0.43 -15.06 10.16
C THR A 487 1.11 -13.71 9.96
N ARG A 488 2.22 -13.47 10.65
CA ARG A 488 2.97 -12.19 10.56
C ARG A 488 3.50 -11.96 9.15
N TYR A 489 3.99 -13.02 8.48
CA TYR A 489 4.33 -12.97 7.06
C TYR A 489 3.13 -12.57 6.21
N SER A 490 1.98 -13.22 6.42
CA SER A 490 0.79 -12.99 5.60
C SER A 490 0.24 -11.57 5.78
N LEU A 491 0.24 -11.07 7.02
CA LEU A 491 -0.18 -9.71 7.35
C LEU A 491 0.69 -8.66 6.68
N LEU A 492 2.02 -8.82 6.75
CA LEU A 492 2.95 -7.82 6.22
C LEU A 492 3.09 -7.85 4.69
N THR A 493 2.75 -8.96 4.02
CA THR A 493 2.95 -9.12 2.57
C THR A 493 1.66 -9.24 1.76
N GLY A 494 0.52 -9.43 2.43
CA GLY A 494 -0.75 -9.72 1.77
C GLY A 494 -0.76 -11.04 0.98
N ARG A 495 0.16 -11.97 1.32
CA ARG A 495 0.35 -13.25 0.63
C ARG A 495 0.35 -14.41 1.62
N TYR A 496 -0.31 -15.51 1.30
CA TYR A 496 -0.31 -16.68 2.18
C TYR A 496 1.11 -17.26 2.38
N ASN A 497 1.46 -17.56 3.63
CA ASN A 497 2.79 -18.08 3.99
C ASN A 497 3.12 -19.44 3.34
N TRP A 498 2.13 -20.29 3.07
CA TRP A 498 2.34 -21.65 2.55
C TRP A 498 2.83 -21.66 1.09
N ARG A 499 2.84 -20.50 0.44
CA ARG A 499 3.50 -20.28 -0.86
C ARG A 499 5.03 -20.20 -0.74
N THR A 500 5.54 -19.99 0.47
CA THR A 500 6.96 -19.87 0.78
C THR A 500 7.56 -21.20 1.25
N ARG A 501 8.88 -21.23 1.49
CA ARG A 501 9.59 -22.36 2.11
C ARG A 501 9.03 -22.78 3.49
N LEU A 502 8.31 -21.90 4.21
CA LEU A 502 7.73 -22.22 5.52
C LEU A 502 6.30 -22.76 5.36
N GLN A 503 6.19 -24.02 4.92
CA GLN A 503 4.90 -24.71 4.74
C GLN A 503 4.39 -25.47 5.98
N TRP A 504 5.07 -25.34 7.11
CA TRP A 504 4.66 -25.91 8.40
C TRP A 504 5.54 -25.31 9.50
N ARG A 505 5.01 -25.23 10.72
CA ARG A 505 5.64 -24.67 11.93
C ARG A 505 5.95 -23.18 11.86
N VAL A 506 6.61 -22.70 12.91
CA VAL A 506 7.21 -21.36 13.01
C VAL A 506 8.71 -21.45 12.76
N LEU A 507 9.35 -20.32 12.42
CA LEU A 507 10.82 -20.26 12.38
C LEU A 507 11.39 -20.51 13.79
N ARG A 508 12.41 -21.37 13.87
CA ARG A 508 13.11 -21.73 15.12
C ARG A 508 14.64 -21.67 14.97
N GLU A 509 15.21 -22.61 14.23
CA GLU A 509 16.67 -22.82 14.12
C GLU A 509 17.28 -22.15 12.87
N ASP A 510 16.54 -22.22 11.76
CA ASP A 510 16.81 -21.44 10.56
C ASP A 510 16.30 -20.01 10.80
N LYS A 511 17.23 -19.12 11.15
CA LYS A 511 16.95 -17.70 11.37
C LYS A 511 16.91 -16.90 10.07
N SER A 512 17.09 -17.56 8.91
CA SER A 512 17.07 -16.86 7.63
C SER A 512 15.74 -16.12 7.46
N PRO A 513 15.76 -14.88 6.97
CA PRO A 513 14.56 -14.13 6.66
C PRO A 513 13.61 -14.92 5.74
N LEU A 514 12.31 -14.78 5.97
CA LEU A 514 11.27 -15.43 5.15
C LEU A 514 10.76 -14.52 4.02
N ILE A 515 10.74 -13.20 4.24
CA ILE A 515 10.35 -12.23 3.23
C ILE A 515 11.54 -12.04 2.29
N THR A 516 11.38 -12.35 1.00
CA THR A 516 12.41 -12.14 -0.02
C THR A 516 12.62 -10.64 -0.28
N LYS A 517 13.78 -10.25 -0.81
CA LYS A 517 14.16 -8.84 -1.00
C LYS A 517 13.31 -8.08 -2.02
N ASP A 518 12.69 -8.81 -2.94
CA ASP A 518 11.81 -8.31 -4.00
C ASP A 518 10.34 -8.29 -3.59
N ARG A 519 10.00 -8.80 -2.39
CA ARG A 519 8.63 -8.87 -1.91
C ARG A 519 8.23 -7.56 -1.25
N LEU A 520 7.34 -6.82 -1.90
CA LEU A 520 6.75 -5.62 -1.32
C LEU A 520 6.05 -5.93 0.00
N THR A 521 6.37 -5.19 1.05
CA THR A 521 5.65 -5.24 2.34
C THR A 521 4.69 -4.06 2.50
N VAL A 522 3.74 -4.16 3.44
CA VAL A 522 2.89 -3.02 3.82
C VAL A 522 3.70 -1.84 4.38
N GLY A 523 4.82 -2.12 5.07
CA GLY A 523 5.74 -1.09 5.53
C GLY A 523 6.34 -0.32 4.34
N GLU A 524 6.86 -1.05 3.35
CA GLU A 524 7.46 -0.45 2.15
C GLU A 524 6.43 0.31 1.32
N LEU A 525 5.23 -0.24 1.17
CA LEU A 525 4.09 0.42 0.54
C LEU A 525 3.81 1.77 1.20
N LEU A 526 3.69 1.81 2.54
CA LEU A 526 3.40 3.04 3.27
C LEU A 526 4.58 4.02 3.28
N GLN A 527 5.83 3.54 3.31
CA GLN A 527 7.01 4.39 3.09
C GLN A 527 6.99 5.06 1.72
N GLN A 528 6.56 4.35 0.66
CA GLN A 528 6.38 4.93 -0.68
C GLN A 528 5.28 5.99 -0.68
N GLN A 529 4.28 5.86 0.20
CA GLN A 529 3.27 6.87 0.45
C GLN A 529 3.72 7.96 1.43
N GLY A 530 4.99 8.00 1.85
CA GLY A 530 5.54 9.07 2.69
C GLY A 530 5.23 8.96 4.18
N TYR A 531 4.91 7.76 4.67
CA TYR A 531 4.76 7.48 6.09
C TYR A 531 6.11 7.33 6.78
N VAL A 532 6.19 7.74 8.04
CA VAL A 532 7.22 7.23 8.98
C VAL A 532 6.75 5.88 9.49
N THR A 533 7.61 4.87 9.40
CA THR A 533 7.22 3.47 9.64
C THR A 533 7.97 2.88 10.84
N GLY A 534 7.24 2.40 11.84
CA GLY A 534 7.78 1.82 13.07
C GLY A 534 7.34 0.37 13.25
N CYS A 535 8.28 -0.52 13.55
CA CYS A 535 8.02 -1.89 13.99
C CYS A 535 8.44 -2.00 15.45
N ILE A 536 7.53 -2.35 16.35
CA ILE A 536 7.84 -2.45 17.78
C ILE A 536 7.38 -3.79 18.33
N GLY A 537 8.29 -4.49 19.03
CA GLY A 537 8.02 -5.78 19.67
C GLY A 537 8.50 -6.99 18.86
N LYS A 538 7.68 -8.04 18.77
CA LYS A 538 8.04 -9.34 18.21
C LYS A 538 8.10 -9.33 16.68
N TRP A 539 9.29 -9.46 16.12
CA TRP A 539 9.45 -9.60 14.66
C TRP A 539 9.06 -10.99 14.15
N HIS A 540 9.78 -12.03 14.59
CA HIS A 540 9.54 -13.45 14.32
C HIS A 540 9.41 -13.89 12.84
N ILE A 541 10.01 -13.16 11.89
CA ILE A 541 10.04 -13.49 10.45
C ILE A 541 11.48 -13.81 9.94
N GLY A 542 12.43 -13.95 10.87
CA GLY A 542 13.84 -14.22 10.59
C GLY A 542 14.68 -12.95 10.51
N LEU A 543 15.95 -13.07 10.88
CA LEU A 543 16.98 -12.01 10.88
C LEU A 543 18.29 -12.65 10.42
N ASN A 544 18.97 -12.02 9.46
CA ASN A 544 20.22 -12.57 8.93
C ASN A 544 21.41 -12.20 9.81
N TRP A 545 21.56 -12.92 10.92
CA TRP A 545 22.68 -12.77 11.86
C TRP A 545 24.00 -13.27 11.24
N GLN A 546 25.07 -12.53 11.51
CA GLN A 546 26.42 -12.97 11.17
C GLN A 546 26.79 -14.21 11.99
N LYS A 547 27.70 -15.01 11.44
CA LYS A 547 28.24 -16.19 12.12
C LYS A 547 29.72 -16.01 12.41
N ASP A 548 30.16 -16.50 13.56
CA ASP A 548 31.58 -16.59 13.91
C ASP A 548 32.29 -17.69 13.11
N GLU A 549 33.60 -17.83 13.32
CA GLU A 549 34.44 -18.83 12.64
C GLU A 549 34.01 -20.29 12.93
N ASN A 550 33.27 -20.52 14.02
CA ASN A 550 32.74 -21.82 14.41
C ASN A 550 31.32 -22.06 13.88
N GLY A 551 30.76 -21.12 13.13
CA GLY A 551 29.40 -21.19 12.57
C GLY A 551 28.27 -20.85 13.56
N ASN A 552 28.59 -20.35 14.76
CA ASN A 552 27.60 -19.86 15.72
C ASN A 552 27.17 -18.44 15.39
N TYR A 553 25.94 -18.06 15.71
CA TYR A 553 25.49 -16.68 15.51
C TYR A 553 26.24 -15.71 16.43
N ASP A 554 26.84 -14.67 15.84
CA ASP A 554 27.47 -13.57 16.57
C ASP A 554 26.46 -12.43 16.75
N TYR A 555 25.82 -12.39 17.92
CA TYR A 555 24.82 -11.37 18.26
C TYR A 555 25.43 -10.01 18.62
N THR A 556 26.76 -9.90 18.70
CA THR A 556 27.44 -8.61 18.95
C THR A 556 27.56 -7.77 17.68
N LYS A 557 27.36 -8.40 16.51
CA LYS A 557 27.39 -7.75 15.19
C LYS A 557 25.99 -7.38 14.72
N PRO A 558 25.86 -6.35 13.88
CA PRO A 558 24.58 -6.04 13.27
C PRO A 558 24.13 -7.18 12.35
N PHE A 559 22.85 -7.54 12.41
CA PHE A 559 22.23 -8.39 11.40
C PHE A 559 21.87 -7.58 10.16
N THR A 560 21.58 -8.29 9.08
CA THR A 560 21.00 -7.71 7.85
C THR A 560 19.60 -8.27 7.62
N ASP A 561 18.90 -7.70 6.66
CA ASP A 561 17.67 -8.25 6.09
C ASP A 561 16.54 -8.41 7.14
N GLY A 562 16.50 -7.47 8.08
CA GLY A 562 15.48 -7.37 9.13
C GLY A 562 14.44 -6.27 8.84
N PRO A 563 13.70 -5.82 9.87
CA PRO A 563 12.58 -4.88 9.69
C PRO A 563 12.96 -3.60 8.94
N THR A 564 14.15 -3.05 9.22
CA THR A 564 14.60 -1.80 8.59
C THR A 564 14.94 -1.92 7.11
N GLU A 565 15.14 -3.14 6.63
CA GLU A 565 15.30 -3.48 5.21
C GLU A 565 14.00 -4.06 4.62
N ARG A 566 12.89 -3.99 5.36
CA ARG A 566 11.55 -4.49 4.98
C ARG A 566 10.45 -3.45 5.22
N GLY A 567 10.80 -2.18 5.05
CA GLY A 567 9.84 -1.08 5.04
C GLY A 567 9.55 -0.45 6.38
N PHE A 568 10.44 -0.58 7.36
CA PHE A 568 10.34 0.13 8.63
C PHE A 568 11.52 1.12 8.79
N ASP A 569 11.25 2.39 9.07
CA ASP A 569 12.30 3.38 9.34
C ASP A 569 12.95 3.14 10.71
N TRP A 570 12.21 2.54 11.64
CA TRP A 570 12.69 2.22 12.98
C TRP A 570 12.15 0.88 13.47
N TYR A 571 13.03 0.13 14.13
CA TYR A 571 12.68 -1.12 14.81
C TYR A 571 13.15 -1.10 16.26
N PHE A 572 12.26 -1.43 17.19
CA PHE A 572 12.61 -1.70 18.57
C PHE A 572 11.89 -2.95 19.07
N GLY A 573 12.60 -4.02 19.37
CA GLY A 573 11.93 -5.28 19.60
C GLY A 573 12.77 -6.45 20.08
N VAL A 574 12.23 -7.64 19.87
CA VAL A 574 12.86 -8.92 20.19
C VAL A 574 12.55 -9.93 19.08
N LEU A 575 13.38 -10.98 18.95
CA LEU A 575 13.08 -12.06 17.99
C LEU A 575 11.86 -12.89 18.44
N GLY A 576 11.72 -13.06 19.75
CA GLY A 576 10.60 -13.71 20.45
C GLY A 576 10.98 -13.93 21.92
N PRO A 577 10.01 -14.12 22.84
CA PRO A 577 10.27 -14.05 24.27
C PRO A 577 11.11 -15.21 24.83
N GLY A 578 11.29 -16.30 24.06
CA GLY A 578 12.09 -17.47 24.44
C GLY A 578 13.31 -17.74 23.57
N ALA A 579 13.70 -16.79 22.70
CA ALA A 579 14.75 -17.00 21.69
C ALA A 579 15.93 -16.03 21.87
N PRO A 580 17.17 -16.52 21.98
CA PRO A 580 18.33 -15.64 22.10
C PRO A 580 18.59 -14.84 20.81
N PRO A 581 19.19 -13.65 20.90
CA PRO A 581 19.77 -13.05 22.11
C PRO A 581 18.70 -12.46 23.04
N HIS A 582 18.94 -12.54 24.36
CA HIS A 582 18.00 -12.04 25.38
C HIS A 582 18.36 -10.59 25.74
N GLY A 583 17.77 -9.68 25.00
CA GLY A 583 17.96 -8.24 25.12
C GLY A 583 17.09 -7.52 24.09
N PHE A 584 16.88 -6.23 24.26
CA PHE A 584 16.18 -5.43 23.25
C PHE A 584 17.06 -5.22 22.03
N ILE A 585 16.45 -5.28 20.86
CA ILE A 585 17.08 -4.99 19.58
C ILE A 585 16.59 -3.62 19.13
N GLU A 586 17.50 -2.75 18.71
CA GLU A 586 17.17 -1.51 18.02
C GLU A 586 17.80 -1.51 16.63
N ASN A 587 16.95 -1.32 15.61
CA ASN A 587 17.24 -1.36 14.18
C ASN A 587 17.90 -2.67 13.72
N ASP A 588 19.20 -2.80 13.90
CA ASP A 588 20.03 -3.90 13.40
C ASP A 588 20.88 -4.58 14.49
N ARG A 589 20.79 -4.15 15.76
CA ARG A 589 21.70 -4.59 16.82
C ARG A 589 21.02 -4.75 18.18
N VAL A 590 21.59 -5.61 19.02
CA VAL A 590 21.19 -5.72 20.43
C VAL A 590 21.68 -4.50 21.20
N LEU A 591 20.84 -3.96 22.07
CA LEU A 591 21.18 -2.88 22.99
C LEU A 591 21.82 -3.43 24.27
N GLY A 592 23.02 -2.96 24.58
CA GLY A 592 23.79 -3.39 25.74
C GLY A 592 24.73 -4.57 25.46
N GLU A 593 25.58 -4.88 26.44
CA GLU A 593 26.58 -5.94 26.32
C GLU A 593 25.98 -7.30 26.73
N LEU A 594 26.14 -8.31 25.86
CA LEU A 594 25.71 -9.69 26.12
C LEU A 594 26.72 -10.45 27.00
N SER A 595 26.90 -10.02 28.25
CA SER A 595 27.96 -10.52 29.15
C SER A 595 27.52 -11.63 30.12
N VAL A 596 26.24 -12.00 30.14
CA VAL A 596 25.71 -13.10 30.98
C VAL A 596 24.92 -14.11 30.16
N THR A 597 24.68 -15.30 30.71
CA THR A 597 23.78 -16.30 30.12
C THR A 597 22.47 -16.30 30.88
N SER A 598 21.35 -16.23 30.17
CA SER A 598 20.01 -16.33 30.77
C SER A 598 19.85 -17.68 31.50
N PRO A 599 19.29 -17.72 32.72
CA PRO A 599 19.07 -18.97 33.43
C PRO A 599 17.99 -19.81 32.72
N PRO A 600 18.12 -21.15 32.61
CA PRO A 600 17.12 -22.00 31.99
C PRO A 600 15.71 -21.85 32.58
N GLU A 601 15.62 -21.53 33.87
CA GLU A 601 14.38 -21.37 34.64
C GLU A 601 13.58 -20.12 34.24
N MET A 602 14.23 -19.15 33.58
CA MET A 602 13.56 -17.97 33.01
C MET A 602 12.51 -18.35 31.97
N PHE A 603 12.69 -19.47 31.27
CA PHE A 603 11.82 -19.89 30.19
C PHE A 603 10.98 -21.10 30.56
N GLN A 604 9.66 -20.90 30.62
CA GLN A 604 8.74 -22.01 30.70
C GLN A 604 8.54 -22.63 29.30
N TRP A 605 8.46 -23.96 29.22
CA TRP A 605 7.98 -24.71 28.04
C TRP A 605 8.66 -24.35 26.71
N GLY A 606 9.97 -24.61 26.59
CA GLY A 606 10.66 -24.69 25.29
C GLY A 606 11.40 -23.43 24.82
N GLY A 607 11.57 -22.41 25.68
CA GLY A 607 12.57 -21.36 25.44
C GLY A 607 14.00 -21.87 25.64
N LYS A 608 14.97 -21.17 25.04
CA LYS A 608 16.38 -21.60 25.02
C LYS A 608 17.24 -20.61 25.80
N ALA A 609 17.97 -21.10 26.81
CA ALA A 609 19.01 -20.33 27.47
C ALA A 609 20.07 -19.87 26.45
N GLY A 610 20.57 -18.64 26.61
CA GLY A 610 21.59 -18.09 25.72
C GLY A 610 22.12 -16.74 26.20
N PRO A 611 22.95 -16.08 25.38
CA PRO A 611 23.53 -14.78 25.71
C PRO A 611 22.43 -13.76 26.05
N MET A 612 22.65 -13.01 27.13
CA MET A 612 21.69 -12.08 27.71
C MET A 612 22.38 -10.80 28.19
N VAL A 613 21.68 -9.68 28.09
CA VAL A 613 22.11 -8.40 28.65
C VAL A 613 21.89 -8.41 30.17
N PRO A 614 22.88 -8.04 31.01
CA PRO A 614 22.68 -7.98 32.46
C PRO A 614 21.47 -7.12 32.85
N GLY A 615 20.63 -7.65 33.73
CA GLY A 615 19.41 -6.96 34.19
C GLY A 615 18.21 -7.05 33.25
N TYR A 616 18.33 -7.70 32.08
CA TYR A 616 17.18 -8.01 31.24
C TYR A 616 16.22 -8.96 31.97
N THR A 617 14.92 -8.64 31.95
CA THR A 617 13.85 -9.44 32.55
C THR A 617 12.72 -9.60 31.54
N LEU A 618 11.95 -10.69 31.64
CA LEU A 618 10.82 -10.90 30.73
C LEU A 618 9.65 -9.97 31.12
N GLU A 619 9.52 -9.67 32.41
CA GLU A 619 8.51 -8.79 32.99
C GLU A 619 8.62 -7.37 32.42
N SER A 620 9.83 -6.84 32.24
CA SER A 620 10.00 -5.49 31.68
C SER A 620 9.70 -5.38 30.18
N MET A 621 9.57 -6.51 29.48
CA MET A 621 9.46 -6.56 28.02
C MET A 621 8.21 -5.86 27.49
N LEU A 622 7.04 -6.22 28.03
CA LEU A 622 5.77 -5.64 27.60
C LEU A 622 5.71 -4.12 27.83
N PRO A 623 5.90 -3.60 29.06
CA PRO A 623 5.84 -2.17 29.32
C PRO A 623 6.91 -1.38 28.55
N THR A 624 8.13 -1.92 28.37
CA THR A 624 9.18 -1.22 27.59
C THR A 624 8.79 -1.08 26.13
N HIS A 625 8.19 -2.11 25.51
CA HIS A 625 7.70 -1.98 24.14
C HIS A 625 6.54 -0.98 24.05
N THR A 626 5.65 -0.92 25.05
CA THR A 626 4.59 0.09 25.11
C THR A 626 5.15 1.50 25.23
N ASP A 627 6.16 1.71 26.08
CA ASP A 627 6.83 3.00 26.24
C ASP A 627 7.37 3.49 24.88
N LYS A 628 8.02 2.59 24.14
CA LYS A 628 8.52 2.88 22.79
C LYS A 628 7.41 3.14 21.76
N ALA A 629 6.27 2.47 21.85
CA ALA A 629 5.11 2.76 21.02
C ALA A 629 4.55 4.15 21.30
N CYS A 630 4.37 4.50 22.58
CA CYS A 630 3.91 5.83 22.99
C CYS A 630 4.90 6.93 22.59
N GLU A 631 6.20 6.72 22.80
CA GLU A 631 7.26 7.65 22.33
C GLU A 631 7.19 7.88 20.82
N PHE A 632 7.04 6.81 20.03
CA PHE A 632 6.92 6.89 18.57
C PHE A 632 5.67 7.68 18.15
N ILE A 633 4.52 7.40 18.76
CA ILE A 633 3.25 8.09 18.49
C ILE A 633 3.37 9.58 18.80
N VAL A 634 3.78 9.91 20.03
CA VAL A 634 3.86 11.30 20.50
C VAL A 634 4.85 12.10 19.67
N LYS A 635 6.02 11.52 19.36
CA LYS A 635 7.03 12.17 18.52
C LYS A 635 6.50 12.48 17.12
N ASN A 636 5.94 11.49 16.42
CA ASN A 636 5.51 11.69 15.04
C ASN A 636 4.25 12.57 14.94
N ALA A 637 3.36 12.50 15.94
CA ALA A 637 2.24 13.43 16.07
C ALA A 637 2.73 14.89 16.24
N ALA A 638 3.73 15.13 17.11
CA ALA A 638 4.32 16.45 17.29
C ALA A 638 5.02 16.97 16.01
N GLU A 639 5.65 16.08 15.24
CA GLU A 639 6.25 16.40 13.94
C GLU A 639 5.23 16.54 12.80
N LYS A 640 3.93 16.25 13.05
CA LYS A 640 2.85 16.23 12.06
C LYS A 640 3.16 15.36 10.84
N LYS A 641 3.83 14.22 11.06
CA LYS A 641 4.12 13.24 10.02
C LYS A 641 3.14 12.08 10.12
N PRO A 642 2.51 11.66 9.00
CA PRO A 642 1.72 10.44 9.02
C PRO A 642 2.63 9.26 9.34
N PHE A 643 2.19 8.39 10.23
CA PHE A 643 2.99 7.23 10.64
C PHE A 643 2.22 5.92 10.57
N PHE A 644 2.97 4.86 10.33
CA PHE A 644 2.52 3.48 10.41
C PHE A 644 3.25 2.81 11.55
N LEU A 645 2.51 2.37 12.56
CA LEU A 645 3.04 1.61 13.68
C LEU A 645 2.53 0.18 13.61
N TYR A 646 3.42 -0.75 13.35
CA TYR A 646 3.21 -2.18 13.56
C TYR A 646 3.69 -2.54 14.97
N TYR A 647 2.76 -2.57 15.92
CA TYR A 647 3.02 -2.86 17.33
C TYR A 647 2.68 -4.32 17.64
N ALA A 648 3.69 -5.16 17.56
CA ALA A 648 3.60 -6.61 17.70
C ALA A 648 3.95 -7.04 19.14
N LEU A 649 2.93 -7.21 19.97
CA LEU A 649 3.09 -7.64 21.36
C LEU A 649 3.65 -9.06 21.47
N ASN A 650 4.25 -9.37 22.61
CA ASN A 650 4.59 -10.74 23.03
C ASN A 650 3.54 -11.34 23.98
N ALA A 651 2.58 -10.55 24.45
CA ALA A 651 1.57 -11.00 25.39
C ALA A 651 0.31 -11.51 24.64
N PRO A 652 -0.41 -12.50 25.18
CA PRO A 652 -0.09 -13.31 26.38
C PRO A 652 0.74 -14.59 26.10
N HIS A 653 1.62 -14.60 25.09
CA HIS A 653 2.41 -15.79 24.70
C HIS A 653 3.34 -16.28 25.83
N LEU A 654 3.68 -17.57 25.81
CA LEU A 654 4.63 -18.17 26.74
C LEU A 654 6.09 -17.67 26.52
N PRO A 655 6.92 -17.52 27.57
CA PRO A 655 6.58 -17.66 28.98
C PRO A 655 5.59 -16.59 29.45
N VAL A 656 4.59 -17.00 30.23
CA VAL A 656 3.57 -16.10 30.79
C VAL A 656 4.14 -15.46 32.05
N VAL A 657 4.47 -14.19 31.97
CA VAL A 657 5.21 -13.43 32.99
C VAL A 657 4.58 -12.05 33.25
N PRO A 658 3.36 -12.00 33.81
CA PRO A 658 2.74 -10.73 34.17
C PRO A 658 3.61 -9.97 35.18
N ASN A 659 3.64 -8.64 35.09
CA ASN A 659 4.33 -7.84 36.10
C ASN A 659 3.72 -8.03 37.49
N LYS A 660 4.53 -7.83 38.53
CA LYS A 660 4.17 -8.06 39.95
C LYS A 660 2.82 -7.45 40.38
N LYS A 661 2.45 -6.28 39.81
CA LYS A 661 1.18 -5.61 40.15
C LYS A 661 -0.07 -6.34 39.64
N TRP A 662 0.08 -7.20 38.63
CA TRP A 662 -1.02 -7.94 38.00
C TRP A 662 -1.18 -9.35 38.56
N ILE A 663 -0.17 -9.91 39.22
CA ILE A 663 -0.23 -11.27 39.78
C ILE A 663 -1.43 -11.40 40.72
N GLY A 664 -2.33 -12.33 40.40
CA GLY A 664 -3.55 -12.62 41.15
C GLY A 664 -4.75 -11.70 40.86
N SER A 665 -4.58 -10.65 40.06
CA SER A 665 -5.63 -9.64 39.83
C SER A 665 -6.85 -10.17 39.08
N SER A 666 -6.69 -11.23 38.28
CA SER A 666 -7.80 -11.86 37.55
C SER A 666 -8.55 -12.92 38.36
N GLY A 667 -7.93 -13.47 39.41
CA GLY A 667 -8.40 -14.68 40.10
C GLY A 667 -8.34 -15.98 39.25
N LEU A 668 -7.79 -15.92 38.04
CA LEU A 668 -7.80 -17.02 37.06
C LEU A 668 -6.40 -17.54 36.71
N GLY A 669 -5.35 -17.03 37.35
CA GLY A 669 -3.97 -17.45 37.17
C GLY A 669 -3.19 -16.53 36.24
N HIS A 670 -1.89 -16.78 36.10
CA HIS A 670 -0.97 -15.82 35.49
C HIS A 670 -1.28 -15.50 34.03
N TYR A 671 -1.91 -16.41 33.28
CA TYR A 671 -2.34 -16.15 31.90
C TYR A 671 -3.35 -15.01 31.86
N ALA A 672 -4.41 -15.11 32.67
CA ALA A 672 -5.45 -14.10 32.72
C ALA A 672 -4.94 -12.78 33.30
N ASP A 673 -4.04 -12.84 34.29
CA ASP A 673 -3.34 -11.65 34.79
C ASP A 673 -2.53 -10.95 33.68
N PHE A 674 -1.89 -11.72 32.80
CA PHE A 674 -1.11 -11.18 31.68
C PHE A 674 -1.99 -10.63 30.56
N VAL A 675 -3.20 -11.17 30.38
CA VAL A 675 -4.22 -10.58 29.48
C VAL A 675 -4.73 -9.24 30.06
N GLN A 676 -4.93 -9.12 31.37
CA GLN A 676 -5.30 -7.83 31.99
C GLN A 676 -4.17 -6.79 31.84
N GLU A 677 -2.92 -7.22 31.98
CA GLU A 677 -1.78 -6.36 31.69
C GLU A 677 -1.73 -5.93 30.23
N LEU A 678 -1.93 -6.85 29.29
CA LEU A 678 -2.02 -6.52 27.87
C LEU A 678 -3.10 -5.47 27.62
N ASP A 679 -4.30 -5.65 28.19
CA ASP A 679 -5.41 -4.69 28.04
C ASP A 679 -5.00 -3.29 28.53
N TYR A 680 -4.36 -3.21 29.70
CA TYR A 680 -3.85 -1.95 30.25
C TYR A 680 -2.81 -1.30 29.33
N GLU A 681 -1.87 -2.06 28.80
CA GLU A 681 -0.81 -1.54 27.93
C GLU A 681 -1.36 -1.11 26.56
N VAL A 682 -2.41 -1.78 26.05
CA VAL A 682 -3.18 -1.29 24.90
C VAL A 682 -3.86 0.03 25.22
N GLY A 683 -4.47 0.15 26.41
CA GLY A 683 -5.04 1.41 26.90
C GLY A 683 -4.05 2.57 26.86
N ARG A 684 -2.81 2.35 27.30
CA ARG A 684 -1.75 3.38 27.23
C ARG A 684 -1.43 3.85 25.81
N VAL A 685 -1.47 2.95 24.83
CA VAL A 685 -1.26 3.31 23.41
C VAL A 685 -2.44 4.14 22.90
N ILE A 686 -3.66 3.77 23.25
CA ILE A 686 -4.87 4.52 22.91
C ILE A 686 -4.83 5.92 23.55
N ASP A 687 -4.46 6.00 24.83
CA ASP A 687 -4.29 7.26 25.56
C ASP A 687 -3.21 8.15 24.93
N ALA A 688 -2.12 7.56 24.41
CA ALA A 688 -1.07 8.32 23.72
C ALA A 688 -1.58 8.93 22.40
N ILE A 689 -2.43 8.21 21.65
CA ILE A 689 -3.06 8.70 20.42
C ILE A 689 -4.06 9.81 20.75
N ASP A 690 -4.90 9.60 21.77
CA ASP A 690 -5.95 10.53 22.16
C ASP A 690 -5.37 11.79 22.80
N GLY A 691 -4.39 11.64 23.69
CA GLY A 691 -3.66 12.73 24.33
C GLY A 691 -2.79 13.54 23.36
N ALA A 692 -2.34 12.94 22.25
CA ALA A 692 -1.66 13.65 21.17
C ALA A 692 -2.63 14.41 20.23
N GLY A 693 -3.95 14.26 20.40
CA GLY A 693 -4.97 14.98 19.62
C GLY A 693 -5.12 14.50 18.17
N ILE A 694 -4.68 13.28 17.86
CA ILE A 694 -4.69 12.71 16.49
C ILE A 694 -5.71 11.59 16.30
N LYS A 695 -6.61 11.39 17.27
CA LYS A 695 -7.54 10.25 17.30
C LYS A 695 -8.47 10.17 16.10
N ASP A 696 -8.98 11.30 15.61
CA ASP A 696 -10.05 11.34 14.61
C ASP A 696 -9.54 10.81 13.26
N ASN A 697 -8.27 11.11 12.96
CA ASN A 697 -7.57 10.67 11.76
C ASN A 697 -6.48 9.62 12.05
N THR A 698 -6.76 8.68 12.96
CA THR A 698 -5.91 7.51 13.19
C THR A 698 -6.73 6.23 13.07
N LEU A 699 -6.35 5.36 12.14
CA LEU A 699 -6.87 4.01 12.02
C LEU A 699 -6.15 3.10 13.00
N ILE A 700 -6.85 2.64 14.03
CA ILE A 700 -6.37 1.63 14.98
C ILE A 700 -7.01 0.28 14.60
N ILE A 701 -6.18 -0.75 14.46
CA ILE A 701 -6.59 -2.14 14.30
C ILE A 701 -5.96 -2.94 15.46
N PHE A 702 -6.79 -3.43 16.37
CA PHE A 702 -6.36 -4.38 17.41
C PHE A 702 -6.74 -5.81 17.00
N THR A 703 -5.78 -6.73 17.01
CA THR A 703 -6.01 -8.14 16.69
C THR A 703 -4.98 -9.09 17.34
N SER A 704 -5.09 -10.41 17.12
CA SER A 704 -4.06 -11.40 17.48
C SER A 704 -3.56 -12.19 16.26
N ASP A 705 -2.36 -12.76 16.33
CA ASP A 705 -1.75 -13.53 15.24
C ASP A 705 -2.30 -14.96 15.10
N ASN A 706 -2.90 -15.52 16.14
CA ASN A 706 -3.58 -16.81 16.16
C ASN A 706 -4.42 -16.96 17.43
N GLY A 707 -5.20 -18.04 17.52
CA GLY A 707 -5.98 -18.34 18.72
C GLY A 707 -5.14 -18.62 19.99
N CYS A 708 -5.84 -18.78 21.12
CA CYS A 708 -5.24 -19.06 22.42
C CYS A 708 -4.47 -20.38 22.42
N THR A 709 -3.33 -20.43 23.12
CA THR A 709 -2.54 -21.66 23.25
C THR A 709 -3.18 -22.68 24.20
N PRO A 710 -3.25 -23.98 23.87
CA PRO A 710 -3.85 -24.98 24.75
C PRO A 710 -3.00 -25.32 26.00
N MET A 711 -1.85 -24.65 26.17
CA MET A 711 -0.84 -24.94 27.19
C MET A 711 -0.94 -24.05 28.42
N VAL A 712 -1.70 -22.95 28.34
CA VAL A 712 -1.98 -22.03 29.45
C VAL A 712 -3.11 -22.56 30.31
N GLY A 713 -3.12 -22.22 31.59
CA GLY A 713 -4.08 -22.70 32.57
C GLY A 713 -4.14 -21.76 33.78
N THR A 714 -4.56 -22.28 34.94
CA THR A 714 -4.79 -21.49 36.16
C THR A 714 -3.60 -21.44 37.12
N ALA A 715 -2.46 -22.01 36.71
CA ALA A 715 -1.26 -22.14 37.54
C ALA A 715 -0.68 -20.78 38.00
N THR A 716 -0.19 -20.75 39.24
CA THR A 716 0.49 -19.62 39.89
C THR A 716 2.00 -19.82 39.99
N GLU A 717 2.74 -18.77 40.36
CA GLU A 717 4.19 -18.81 40.66
C GLU A 717 4.57 -19.91 41.67
N ARG A 718 3.69 -20.18 42.66
CA ARG A 718 3.88 -21.21 43.68
C ARG A 718 3.70 -22.63 43.12
N ASP A 719 2.83 -22.80 42.13
CA ASP A 719 2.58 -24.08 41.45
C ASP A 719 3.72 -24.42 40.47
N LEU A 720 4.31 -23.38 39.86
CA LEU A 720 5.45 -23.48 38.95
C LEU A 720 6.78 -23.71 39.69
N ALA A 721 6.99 -23.07 40.85
CA ALA A 721 8.22 -23.19 41.63
C ALA A 721 8.33 -24.49 42.46
N SER A 722 7.20 -25.09 42.84
CA SER A 722 7.19 -26.25 43.75
C SER A 722 7.19 -27.60 43.02
N GLY A 723 7.05 -27.62 41.68
CA GLY A 723 6.81 -28.86 40.93
C GLY A 723 5.53 -29.59 41.36
N SER A 724 4.66 -28.95 42.13
CA SER A 724 3.51 -29.57 42.83
C SER A 724 2.25 -29.64 41.99
N VAL A 725 2.35 -29.65 40.66
CA VAL A 725 1.23 -30.10 39.82
C VAL A 725 1.14 -31.62 40.00
N LYS A 726 0.59 -32.06 41.13
CA LYS A 726 0.13 -33.44 41.32
C LYS A 726 -1.12 -33.61 40.47
N GLU A 727 -1.00 -34.54 39.53
CA GLU A 727 -2.05 -35.12 38.69
C GLU A 727 -3.39 -35.22 39.44
N THR A 728 -4.26 -34.24 39.23
CA THR A 728 -5.71 -34.41 39.36
C THR A 728 -6.37 -33.72 38.16
N VAL A 729 -5.94 -34.14 36.96
CA VAL A 729 -6.72 -33.97 35.72
C VAL A 729 -7.52 -35.26 35.54
N PRO A 730 -8.85 -35.24 35.31
CA PRO A 730 -9.61 -36.46 35.03
C PRO A 730 -9.09 -37.16 33.75
N ASP A 731 -9.01 -38.49 33.81
CA ASP A 731 -8.33 -39.40 32.89
C ASP A 731 -8.80 -39.34 31.42
N PRO A 732 -7.90 -39.25 30.41
CA PRO A 732 -8.22 -39.55 29.00
C PRO A 732 -8.05 -41.04 28.61
N GLU A 733 -7.84 -41.90 29.61
CA GLU A 733 -7.53 -43.34 29.68
C GLU A 733 -6.15 -43.77 29.14
N MET A 734 -5.30 -44.19 30.09
CA MET A 734 -4.09 -45.02 29.96
C MET A 734 -2.85 -44.41 29.25
N ILE A 735 -1.96 -43.78 30.04
CA ILE A 735 -0.72 -43.15 29.55
C ILE A 735 0.50 -44.08 29.75
N PHE A 736 1.13 -44.43 28.63
CA PHE A 736 2.13 -45.46 28.41
C PHE A 736 3.50 -45.23 29.07
N LYS A 737 4.12 -46.33 29.51
CA LYS A 737 5.51 -46.46 30.00
C LYS A 737 6.54 -46.26 28.87
N ASN A 738 7.11 -45.06 28.70
CA ASN A 738 8.52 -44.91 28.24
C ASN A 738 9.09 -43.48 28.43
N LYS A 739 10.25 -43.38 29.09
CA LYS A 739 10.86 -42.16 29.68
C LYS A 739 11.85 -41.39 28.78
N ARG A 740 11.60 -41.21 27.47
CA ARG A 740 12.52 -40.42 26.62
C ARG A 740 11.94 -39.15 25.97
N PHE A 741 10.65 -38.83 26.17
CA PHE A 741 10.00 -37.62 25.60
C PHE A 741 9.01 -36.90 26.55
N THR A 742 8.93 -37.25 27.83
CA THR A 742 7.93 -36.79 28.82
C THR A 742 8.01 -35.32 29.28
N LYS A 743 8.49 -34.35 28.50
CA LYS A 743 8.47 -32.92 28.94
C LYS A 743 8.00 -31.88 27.91
N LEU A 744 7.84 -32.22 26.62
CA LEU A 744 7.42 -31.25 25.60
C LEU A 744 5.88 -31.07 25.59
N PHE A 745 5.41 -30.06 26.33
CA PHE A 745 4.09 -29.41 26.23
C PHE A 745 2.88 -30.22 26.77
N THR A 746 2.45 -29.94 28.00
CA THR A 746 1.16 -30.44 28.54
C THR A 746 -0.01 -29.73 27.87
N THR A 747 -0.38 -30.17 26.66
CA THR A 747 -1.62 -29.76 25.97
C THR A 747 -2.84 -30.08 26.83
N GLY A 748 -3.75 -29.12 27.03
CA GLY A 748 -5.01 -29.34 27.76
C GLY A 748 -5.18 -28.56 29.06
N ARG A 749 -4.17 -27.79 29.50
CA ARG A 749 -4.31 -26.94 30.70
C ARG A 749 -5.33 -25.82 30.55
N VAL A 750 -5.68 -25.48 29.31
CA VAL A 750 -6.73 -24.49 29.03
C VAL A 750 -8.09 -24.94 29.59
N LEU A 751 -8.29 -26.25 29.78
CA LEU A 751 -9.47 -26.80 30.45
C LEU A 751 -9.59 -26.35 31.92
N GLU A 752 -8.49 -25.96 32.57
CA GLU A 752 -8.53 -25.38 33.92
C GLU A 752 -9.25 -24.01 33.91
N LEU A 753 -9.05 -23.21 32.86
CA LEU A 753 -9.76 -21.95 32.66
C LEU A 753 -11.24 -22.22 32.34
N GLU A 754 -11.52 -23.19 31.47
CA GLU A 754 -12.90 -23.58 31.13
C GLU A 754 -13.66 -24.10 32.35
N ALA A 755 -13.01 -24.87 33.23
CA ALA A 755 -13.57 -25.34 34.48
C ALA A 755 -13.92 -24.19 35.45
N LYS A 756 -13.21 -23.06 35.37
CA LYS A 756 -13.56 -21.80 36.05
C LYS A 756 -14.57 -20.95 35.28
N GLY A 757 -15.15 -21.48 34.21
CA GLY A 757 -16.16 -20.83 33.39
C GLY A 757 -15.61 -19.78 32.42
N HIS A 758 -14.29 -19.77 32.18
CA HIS A 758 -13.63 -18.91 31.21
C HIS A 758 -13.25 -19.70 29.95
N TYR A 759 -13.70 -19.26 28.78
CA TYR A 759 -13.50 -20.00 27.53
C TYR A 759 -12.69 -19.16 26.51
N PRO A 760 -11.37 -19.37 26.39
CA PRO A 760 -10.50 -18.58 25.51
C PRO A 760 -10.85 -18.66 24.02
N SER A 761 -11.38 -19.80 23.55
CA SER A 761 -11.88 -19.96 22.18
C SER A 761 -13.38 -19.65 22.05
N ALA A 762 -14.00 -19.05 23.06
CA ALA A 762 -15.44 -18.80 23.15
C ALA A 762 -16.28 -20.08 22.93
N ASN A 763 -17.04 -20.18 21.84
CA ASN A 763 -17.83 -21.37 21.46
C ASN A 763 -17.22 -22.16 20.31
N MET A 764 -16.02 -21.79 19.86
CA MET A 764 -15.36 -22.41 18.71
C MET A 764 -14.46 -23.55 19.17
N ARG A 765 -14.27 -24.51 18.28
CA ARG A 765 -13.45 -25.70 18.56
C ARG A 765 -11.98 -25.42 18.31
N GLY A 766 -11.13 -26.05 19.11
CA GLY A 766 -9.68 -26.01 18.91
C GLY A 766 -9.02 -24.74 19.43
N TYR A 767 -7.71 -24.72 19.25
CA TYR A 767 -6.79 -23.74 19.82
C TYR A 767 -5.67 -23.44 18.84
N LYS A 768 -4.72 -22.58 19.23
CA LYS A 768 -3.43 -22.38 18.51
C LYS A 768 -2.92 -23.71 17.98
N SER A 769 -2.39 -23.69 16.75
CA SER A 769 -1.90 -24.81 15.94
C SER A 769 -2.91 -25.64 15.17
N ASP A 770 -4.20 -25.62 15.55
CA ASP A 770 -5.24 -26.43 14.89
C ASP A 770 -5.75 -25.76 13.61
N THR A 771 -6.50 -26.51 12.81
CA THR A 771 -7.24 -26.01 11.63
C THR A 771 -8.68 -25.59 11.96
N TRP A 772 -9.19 -25.98 13.14
CA TRP A 772 -10.51 -25.57 13.63
C TRP A 772 -10.55 -24.06 13.93
N ASP A 773 -11.75 -23.49 14.03
CA ASP A 773 -11.96 -22.04 14.10
C ASP A 773 -11.31 -21.40 15.31
N GLY A 774 -11.24 -22.08 16.46
CA GLY A 774 -10.56 -21.58 17.65
C GLY A 774 -9.05 -21.40 17.50
N GLY A 775 -8.43 -21.94 16.45
CA GLY A 775 -7.04 -21.67 16.09
C GLY A 775 -6.84 -20.43 15.22
N HIS A 776 -7.90 -19.94 14.56
CA HIS A 776 -7.83 -18.92 13.51
C HIS A 776 -8.72 -17.70 13.77
N ARG A 777 -9.86 -17.86 14.46
CA ARG A 777 -10.72 -16.76 14.85
C ARG A 777 -10.02 -15.94 15.92
N VAL A 778 -9.77 -14.69 15.61
CA VAL A 778 -9.01 -13.78 16.47
C VAL A 778 -9.85 -12.57 16.83
N PRO A 779 -9.62 -11.94 18.00
CA PRO A 779 -10.23 -10.64 18.27
C PRO A 779 -9.84 -9.68 17.15
N PHE A 780 -10.77 -8.84 16.70
CA PHE A 780 -10.48 -7.82 15.68
C PHE A 780 -11.38 -6.61 15.89
N ILE A 781 -10.77 -5.51 16.34
CA ILE A 781 -11.45 -4.27 16.70
C ILE A 781 -10.82 -3.13 15.91
N VAL A 782 -11.65 -2.31 15.27
CA VAL A 782 -11.21 -1.16 14.48
C VAL A 782 -11.76 0.13 15.08
N ARG A 783 -10.91 1.13 15.32
CA ARG A 783 -11.32 2.50 15.65
C ARG A 783 -10.74 3.47 14.63
N TRP A 784 -11.61 4.22 13.97
CA TRP A 784 -11.22 5.31 13.07
C TRP A 784 -12.40 6.30 12.99
N PRO A 785 -12.52 7.25 13.93
CA PRO A 785 -13.75 8.03 14.13
C PRO A 785 -14.28 8.73 12.88
N GLU A 786 -13.42 9.18 11.97
CA GLU A 786 -13.83 9.78 10.69
C GLU A 786 -14.54 8.82 9.71
N HIS A 787 -14.33 7.51 9.86
CA HIS A 787 -14.81 6.50 8.91
C HIS A 787 -15.63 5.38 9.54
N VAL A 788 -15.52 5.17 10.85
CA VAL A 788 -16.16 4.10 11.59
C VAL A 788 -17.16 4.69 12.56
N LYS A 789 -18.43 4.30 12.42
CA LYS A 789 -19.45 4.60 13.41
C LYS A 789 -19.18 3.77 14.68
N ALA A 790 -19.02 4.46 15.80
CA ALA A 790 -18.80 3.86 17.12
C ALA A 790 -19.89 2.86 17.51
N GLY A 791 -19.51 1.81 18.24
CA GLY A 791 -20.39 0.78 18.78
C GLY A 791 -20.98 -0.16 17.72
N THR A 792 -20.42 -0.20 16.52
CA THR A 792 -20.93 -1.05 15.43
C THR A 792 -20.29 -2.44 15.40
N LYS A 793 -20.89 -3.34 14.62
CA LYS A 793 -20.38 -4.70 14.41
C LYS A 793 -20.38 -5.04 12.93
N CYS A 794 -19.34 -5.73 12.49
CA CYS A 794 -19.22 -6.32 11.17
C CYS A 794 -19.18 -7.85 11.31
N ASN A 795 -20.06 -8.55 10.60
CA ASN A 795 -20.13 -10.02 10.61
C ASN A 795 -19.55 -10.65 9.33
N GLN A 796 -18.91 -9.83 8.50
CA GLN A 796 -18.35 -10.27 7.23
C GLN A 796 -17.05 -11.04 7.45
N LEU A 797 -16.79 -12.03 6.59
CA LEU A 797 -15.55 -12.78 6.60
C LEU A 797 -14.38 -11.85 6.23
N VAL A 798 -13.45 -11.64 7.15
CA VAL A 798 -12.25 -10.82 6.96
C VAL A 798 -11.00 -11.54 7.43
N SER A 799 -9.82 -11.13 6.95
CA SER A 799 -8.57 -11.79 7.30
C SER A 799 -7.43 -10.82 7.55
N LEU A 800 -6.46 -11.23 8.37
CA LEU A 800 -5.24 -10.46 8.62
C LEU A 800 -4.38 -10.28 7.36
N VAL A 801 -4.56 -11.10 6.33
CA VAL A 801 -3.88 -10.92 5.03
C VAL A 801 -4.35 -9.66 4.28
N ASP A 802 -5.45 -9.07 4.70
CA ASP A 802 -6.14 -7.96 4.02
C ASP A 802 -5.54 -6.58 4.30
N ILE A 803 -4.60 -6.48 5.24
CA ILE A 803 -4.00 -5.22 5.66
C ILE A 803 -3.31 -4.51 4.49
N MET A 804 -2.59 -5.25 3.63
CA MET A 804 -1.85 -4.66 2.52
C MET A 804 -2.77 -3.97 1.48
N ALA A 805 -3.80 -4.66 0.99
CA ALA A 805 -4.77 -4.08 0.07
C ALA A 805 -5.59 -2.95 0.73
N THR A 806 -5.88 -3.06 2.03
CA THR A 806 -6.55 -1.99 2.79
C THR A 806 -5.71 -0.71 2.81
N CYS A 807 -4.40 -0.82 3.11
CA CYS A 807 -3.48 0.31 3.07
C CYS A 807 -3.33 0.88 1.66
N ALA A 808 -3.30 0.04 0.63
CA ALA A 808 -3.26 0.49 -0.76
C ALA A 808 -4.53 1.31 -1.12
N ASP A 809 -5.71 0.81 -0.79
CA ASP A 809 -6.99 1.48 -1.04
C ASP A 809 -7.17 2.77 -0.24
N ILE A 810 -6.66 2.86 1.00
CA ILE A 810 -6.65 4.11 1.78
C ILE A 810 -5.90 5.23 1.03
N HIS A 811 -4.95 4.85 0.17
CA HIS A 811 -4.10 5.76 -0.61
C HIS A 811 -4.40 5.76 -2.11
N ASP A 812 -5.49 5.11 -2.55
CA ASP A 812 -5.86 4.97 -3.96
C ASP A 812 -4.73 4.37 -4.84
N VAL A 813 -3.89 3.52 -4.23
CA VAL A 813 -2.76 2.82 -4.86
C VAL A 813 -3.23 1.50 -5.45
N VAL A 814 -2.89 1.25 -6.71
CA VAL A 814 -3.04 -0.06 -7.33
C VAL A 814 -1.80 -0.89 -7.04
N LEU A 815 -1.97 -2.03 -6.37
CA LEU A 815 -0.87 -2.96 -6.12
C LEU A 815 -0.36 -3.58 -7.43
N PRO A 816 0.97 -3.75 -7.59
CA PRO A 816 1.54 -4.57 -8.64
C PRO A 816 0.95 -5.99 -8.65
N PRO A 817 0.91 -6.70 -9.79
CA PRO A 817 0.29 -8.02 -9.87
C PRO A 817 0.91 -9.09 -8.96
N ASP A 818 2.16 -8.90 -8.56
CA ASP A 818 2.98 -9.73 -7.67
C ASP A 818 3.03 -9.21 -6.23
N ALA A 819 2.14 -8.28 -5.85
CA ALA A 819 1.99 -7.79 -4.48
C ALA A 819 0.57 -8.04 -3.96
N GLY A 820 0.45 -8.48 -2.71
CA GLY A 820 -0.85 -8.70 -2.07
C GLY A 820 -1.72 -9.74 -2.78
N GLU A 821 -1.13 -10.82 -3.29
CA GLU A 821 -1.82 -11.82 -4.13
C GLU A 821 -3.05 -12.45 -3.48
N ASP A 822 -3.14 -12.40 -2.15
CA ASP A 822 -4.23 -12.95 -1.36
C ASP A 822 -4.98 -11.88 -0.55
N SER A 823 -4.61 -10.60 -0.71
CA SER A 823 -5.09 -9.45 0.07
C SER A 823 -6.30 -8.79 -0.58
N VAL A 824 -7.38 -8.61 0.18
CA VAL A 824 -8.61 -7.95 -0.27
C VAL A 824 -8.93 -6.81 0.68
N SER A 825 -9.13 -5.60 0.17
CA SER A 825 -9.30 -4.42 1.02
C SER A 825 -10.48 -4.50 1.99
N LEU A 826 -10.21 -4.17 3.25
CA LEU A 826 -11.19 -4.00 4.32
C LEU A 826 -11.84 -2.61 4.29
N LEU A 827 -11.32 -1.66 3.52
CA LEU A 827 -11.82 -0.29 3.50
C LEU A 827 -13.34 -0.20 3.18
N PRO A 828 -13.89 -0.98 2.23
CA PRO A 828 -15.33 -0.98 1.99
C PRO A 828 -16.15 -1.46 3.20
N VAL A 829 -15.66 -2.44 3.96
CA VAL A 829 -16.38 -2.97 5.15
C VAL A 829 -16.22 -2.09 6.38
N ILE A 830 -15.08 -1.41 6.51
CA ILE A 830 -14.85 -0.38 7.54
C ILE A 830 -15.86 0.77 7.37
N LYS A 831 -16.12 1.21 6.13
CA LYS A 831 -17.08 2.27 5.82
C LYS A 831 -18.54 1.79 5.84
N ASN A 832 -18.78 0.53 5.47
CA ASN A 832 -20.10 -0.08 5.45
C ASN A 832 -20.03 -1.54 5.93
N PRO A 833 -20.35 -1.83 7.21
CA PRO A 833 -20.16 -3.15 7.81
C PRO A 833 -21.05 -4.26 7.22
N ASP A 834 -22.06 -3.90 6.42
CA ASP A 834 -22.96 -4.87 5.78
C ASP A 834 -22.44 -5.33 4.40
N LYS A 835 -21.39 -4.70 3.86
CA LYS A 835 -20.83 -5.06 2.56
C LYS A 835 -19.90 -6.27 2.70
N SER A 836 -20.08 -7.31 1.89
CA SER A 836 -19.07 -8.37 1.76
C SER A 836 -17.95 -7.93 0.81
N VAL A 837 -16.71 -8.26 1.14
CA VAL A 837 -15.54 -8.01 0.28
C VAL A 837 -14.82 -9.30 -0.12
N ARG A 838 -14.98 -10.39 0.62
CA ARG A 838 -14.21 -11.62 0.46
C ARG A 838 -15.14 -12.82 0.34
N ASP A 839 -14.98 -13.57 -0.74
CA ASP A 839 -15.79 -14.77 -1.00
C ASP A 839 -15.22 -16.01 -0.29
N SER A 840 -13.89 -16.08 -0.16
CA SER A 840 -13.21 -17.25 0.42
C SER A 840 -11.92 -16.92 1.17
N LEU A 841 -11.50 -17.84 2.04
CA LEU A 841 -10.31 -17.73 2.87
C LEU A 841 -9.64 -19.10 3.05
N VAL A 842 -8.31 -19.14 2.97
CA VAL A 842 -7.51 -20.35 3.25
C VAL A 842 -6.87 -20.25 4.63
N HIS A 843 -7.00 -21.33 5.39
CA HIS A 843 -6.39 -21.50 6.71
C HIS A 843 -5.30 -22.58 6.65
N HIS A 844 -4.24 -22.40 7.45
CA HIS A 844 -3.09 -23.30 7.45
C HIS A 844 -2.55 -23.57 8.87
N SER A 845 -2.51 -24.84 9.26
CA SER A 845 -2.15 -25.26 10.63
C SER A 845 -0.66 -25.31 10.91
N PHE A 846 -0.29 -25.59 12.17
CA PHE A 846 1.11 -25.83 12.54
C PHE A 846 1.77 -26.99 11.79
N TYR A 847 1.03 -28.05 11.49
CA TYR A 847 1.55 -29.19 10.69
C TYR A 847 1.31 -28.99 9.19
N GLY A 848 0.90 -27.80 8.78
CA GLY A 848 0.67 -27.44 7.39
C GLY A 848 -0.59 -28.05 6.77
N LYS A 849 -1.56 -28.46 7.59
CA LYS A 849 -2.86 -28.93 7.11
C LYS A 849 -3.69 -27.75 6.65
N PHE A 850 -4.33 -27.91 5.50
CA PHE A 850 -5.15 -26.87 4.88
C PHE A 850 -6.60 -26.96 5.33
N ALA A 851 -7.22 -25.81 5.50
CA ALA A 851 -8.66 -25.66 5.44
C ALA A 851 -9.02 -24.49 4.52
N ILE A 852 -10.21 -24.51 3.96
CA ILE A 852 -10.74 -23.44 3.11
C ILE A 852 -12.17 -23.15 3.52
N ARG A 853 -12.48 -21.86 3.60
CA ARG A 853 -13.81 -21.33 3.87
C ARG A 853 -14.34 -20.59 2.65
N GLU A 854 -15.59 -20.81 2.31
CA GLU A 854 -16.33 -20.06 1.29
C GLU A 854 -17.82 -20.10 1.66
N ASP A 855 -18.46 -18.93 1.67
CA ASP A 855 -19.79 -18.73 2.25
C ASP A 855 -19.86 -19.29 3.69
N LYS A 856 -20.89 -20.10 3.97
CA LYS A 856 -21.08 -20.83 5.22
C LYS A 856 -20.22 -22.08 5.34
N TRP A 857 -19.56 -22.55 4.29
CA TRP A 857 -18.89 -23.84 4.30
C TRP A 857 -17.42 -23.71 4.70
N LYS A 858 -16.97 -24.59 5.59
CA LYS A 858 -15.55 -24.77 5.90
C LYS A 858 -15.14 -26.22 5.68
N LEU A 859 -14.22 -26.44 4.75
CA LEU A 859 -13.61 -27.73 4.46
C LEU A 859 -12.23 -27.80 5.07
N MET A 860 -11.93 -28.88 5.78
CA MET A 860 -10.62 -29.17 6.35
C MET A 860 -10.05 -30.44 5.73
N LEU A 861 -8.83 -30.36 5.19
CA LEU A 861 -8.10 -31.51 4.65
C LEU A 861 -7.31 -32.22 5.76
N SER A 862 -8.04 -32.60 6.81
CA SER A 862 -7.49 -33.30 7.97
C SER A 862 -8.56 -34.19 8.62
N PRO A 863 -8.21 -35.41 9.10
CA PRO A 863 -9.12 -36.25 9.88
C PRO A 863 -9.22 -35.84 11.36
N GLY A 864 -8.29 -35.03 11.86
CA GLY A 864 -8.20 -34.59 13.25
C GLY A 864 -8.17 -33.07 13.37
N SER A 865 -7.48 -32.55 14.39
CA SER A 865 -7.30 -31.11 14.56
C SER A 865 -6.40 -30.47 13.51
N GLY A 866 -5.55 -31.24 12.82
CA GLY A 866 -4.43 -30.73 12.03
C GLY A 866 -3.32 -30.10 12.89
N GLY A 867 -3.41 -30.13 14.23
CA GLY A 867 -2.58 -29.40 15.16
C GLY A 867 -2.30 -30.15 16.47
N TRP A 868 -2.24 -29.42 17.57
CA TRP A 868 -1.86 -29.93 18.89
C TRP A 868 -3.04 -30.47 19.69
N TRP A 869 -4.28 -30.05 19.42
CA TRP A 869 -5.44 -30.52 20.17
C TRP A 869 -5.87 -31.94 19.77
N PRO A 870 -6.30 -32.80 20.71
CA PRO A 870 -6.82 -34.13 20.37
C PRO A 870 -8.24 -34.09 19.72
N PRO A 871 -8.59 -35.10 18.89
CA PRO A 871 -7.69 -36.10 18.34
C PRO A 871 -6.77 -35.49 17.28
N LYS A 872 -5.47 -35.74 17.41
CA LYS A 872 -4.48 -35.42 16.39
C LYS A 872 -4.65 -36.36 15.20
N ASP A 873 -4.27 -35.93 14.00
CA ASP A 873 -4.47 -36.68 12.75
C ASP A 873 -4.04 -38.15 12.79
N PRO A 874 -2.87 -38.53 13.36
CA PRO A 874 -2.49 -39.95 13.44
C PRO A 874 -3.45 -40.79 14.30
N LYS A 875 -3.99 -40.22 15.38
CA LYS A 875 -4.97 -40.91 16.25
C LYS A 875 -6.33 -40.97 15.56
N ALA A 876 -6.77 -39.87 14.94
CA ALA A 876 -8.00 -39.81 14.18
C ALA A 876 -8.04 -40.85 13.05
N ARG A 877 -6.93 -41.00 12.29
CA ARG A 877 -6.79 -42.05 11.27
C ARG A 877 -6.91 -43.45 11.85
N LYS A 878 -6.26 -43.73 12.99
CA LYS A 878 -6.36 -45.03 13.68
C LYS A 878 -7.78 -45.33 14.17
N GLN A 879 -8.57 -44.30 14.46
CA GLN A 879 -9.98 -44.41 14.84
C GLN A 879 -10.91 -44.56 13.63
N GLY A 880 -10.39 -44.57 12.40
CA GLY A 880 -11.20 -44.66 11.18
C GLY A 880 -12.01 -43.41 10.88
N LEU A 881 -11.63 -42.24 11.43
CA LEU A 881 -12.30 -40.98 11.13
C LEU A 881 -12.09 -40.58 9.65
N PRO A 882 -13.07 -39.92 9.02
CA PRO A 882 -12.95 -39.48 7.63
C PRO A 882 -11.69 -38.62 7.39
N PRO A 883 -11.03 -38.72 6.22
CA PRO A 883 -9.79 -38.00 5.94
C PRO A 883 -9.97 -36.47 5.83
N VAL A 884 -11.21 -36.00 5.70
CA VAL A 884 -11.60 -34.60 5.59
C VAL A 884 -12.79 -34.31 6.52
N GLN A 885 -12.96 -33.04 6.87
CA GLN A 885 -14.10 -32.56 7.65
C GLN A 885 -14.78 -31.40 6.91
N LEU A 886 -16.12 -31.36 6.93
CA LEU A 886 -16.90 -30.26 6.34
C LEU A 886 -17.92 -29.76 7.36
N TYR A 887 -17.96 -28.45 7.60
CA TYR A 887 -18.85 -27.81 8.56
C TYR A 887 -19.66 -26.67 7.93
N ASP A 888 -20.90 -26.50 8.40
CA ASP A 888 -21.76 -25.34 8.11
C ASP A 888 -21.57 -24.33 9.26
N MET A 889 -20.76 -23.29 9.02
CA MET A 889 -20.31 -22.33 10.03
C MET A 889 -21.41 -21.38 10.51
N GLU A 890 -22.54 -21.26 9.78
CA GLU A 890 -23.69 -20.49 10.24
C GLU A 890 -24.51 -21.26 11.29
N LYS A 891 -24.56 -22.59 11.17
CA LYS A 891 -25.34 -23.46 12.05
C LYS A 891 -24.51 -24.16 13.14
N ASP A 892 -23.22 -24.34 12.88
CA ASP A 892 -22.29 -25.10 13.72
C ASP A 892 -20.92 -24.42 13.80
N LEU A 893 -20.90 -23.23 14.40
CA LEU A 893 -19.66 -22.52 14.72
C LEU A 893 -18.74 -23.31 15.68
N SER A 894 -19.29 -24.33 16.36
CA SER A 894 -18.56 -25.24 17.23
C SER A 894 -17.93 -26.44 16.52
N GLU A 895 -18.10 -26.57 15.19
CA GLU A 895 -17.50 -27.62 14.35
C GLU A 895 -17.66 -29.03 14.95
N GLN A 896 -18.88 -29.38 15.38
CA GLN A 896 -19.20 -30.67 16.02
C GLN A 896 -19.75 -31.69 15.03
N ASN A 897 -20.44 -31.25 13.98
CA ASN A 897 -21.17 -32.09 13.04
C ASN A 897 -20.46 -32.15 11.69
N ASN A 898 -19.61 -33.16 11.49
CA ASN A 898 -18.94 -33.34 10.21
C ASN A 898 -19.94 -33.79 9.12
N LEU A 899 -20.16 -32.93 8.12
CA LEU A 899 -21.13 -33.12 7.04
C LEU A 899 -20.52 -33.67 5.74
N GLN A 900 -19.24 -34.03 5.71
CA GLN A 900 -18.53 -34.41 4.48
C GLN A 900 -19.21 -35.56 3.72
N ALA A 901 -19.77 -36.55 4.45
CA ALA A 901 -20.44 -37.70 3.85
C ALA A 901 -21.78 -37.34 3.20
N LYS A 902 -22.44 -36.27 3.69
CA LYS A 902 -23.73 -35.80 3.19
C LYS A 902 -23.59 -34.84 2.01
N HIS A 903 -22.43 -34.16 1.91
CA HIS A 903 -22.17 -33.14 0.89
C HIS A 903 -20.84 -33.37 0.13
N PRO A 904 -20.63 -34.54 -0.51
CA PRO A 904 -19.42 -34.82 -1.26
C PRO A 904 -19.19 -33.83 -2.43
N GLU A 905 -20.25 -33.25 -2.97
CA GLU A 905 -20.21 -32.20 -3.99
C GLU A 905 -19.54 -30.91 -3.49
N ILE A 906 -19.82 -30.52 -2.25
CA ILE A 906 -19.22 -29.34 -1.62
C ILE A 906 -17.74 -29.61 -1.29
N VAL A 907 -17.44 -30.80 -0.76
CA VAL A 907 -16.04 -31.23 -0.54
C VAL A 907 -15.25 -31.12 -1.85
N LYS A 908 -15.74 -31.70 -2.94
CA LYS A 908 -15.07 -31.66 -4.25
C LYS A 908 -14.88 -30.23 -4.77
N ARG A 909 -15.89 -29.37 -4.62
CA ARG A 909 -15.86 -27.98 -5.09
C ARG A 909 -14.82 -27.15 -4.34
N LEU A 910 -14.81 -27.24 -3.01
CA LEU A 910 -13.86 -26.50 -2.17
C LEU A 910 -12.43 -27.02 -2.32
N THR A 911 -12.22 -28.34 -2.46
CA THR A 911 -10.90 -28.88 -2.81
C THR A 911 -10.39 -28.30 -4.13
N LYS A 912 -11.24 -28.25 -5.17
CA LYS A 912 -10.86 -27.66 -6.47
C LYS A 912 -10.56 -26.16 -6.38
N LEU A 913 -11.28 -25.43 -5.54
CA LEU A 913 -11.01 -24.01 -5.32
C LEU A 913 -9.63 -23.81 -4.68
N LEU A 914 -9.29 -24.62 -3.67
CA LEU A 914 -7.97 -24.60 -3.07
C LEU A 914 -6.86 -24.98 -4.07
N GLU A 915 -7.07 -26.03 -4.87
CA GLU A 915 -6.16 -26.42 -5.96
C GLU A 915 -5.95 -25.26 -6.95
N LYS A 916 -7.02 -24.53 -7.29
CA LYS A 916 -6.96 -23.35 -8.16
C LYS A 916 -6.13 -22.22 -7.53
N PHE A 917 -6.31 -21.91 -6.25
CA PHE A 917 -5.50 -20.87 -5.57
C PHE A 917 -4.02 -21.22 -5.48
N VAL A 918 -3.71 -22.51 -5.36
CA VAL A 918 -2.34 -23.00 -5.47
C VAL A 918 -1.83 -22.83 -6.90
N ALA A 919 -2.56 -23.34 -7.89
CA ALA A 919 -2.15 -23.33 -9.30
C ALA A 919 -2.00 -21.93 -9.90
N ASP A 920 -2.82 -20.98 -9.47
CA ASP A 920 -2.80 -19.61 -9.97
C ASP A 920 -1.84 -18.70 -9.20
N GLY A 921 -1.24 -19.19 -8.11
CA GLY A 921 -0.32 -18.40 -7.27
C GLY A 921 -0.97 -17.24 -6.51
N ARG A 922 -2.31 -17.15 -6.54
CA ARG A 922 -3.09 -16.06 -5.93
C ARG A 922 -4.51 -16.51 -5.62
N SER A 923 -5.20 -15.80 -4.71
CA SER A 923 -6.64 -15.97 -4.45
C SER A 923 -7.48 -14.76 -4.88
N THR A 924 -6.83 -13.66 -5.26
CA THR A 924 -7.48 -12.45 -5.82
C THR A 924 -7.51 -12.47 -7.35
N PRO A 925 -8.39 -11.69 -8.00
CA PRO A 925 -8.33 -11.47 -9.45
C PRO A 925 -6.97 -10.92 -9.90
N GLY A 926 -6.47 -11.38 -11.04
CA GLY A 926 -5.21 -10.91 -11.62
C GLY A 926 -4.49 -11.98 -12.43
N PRO A 927 -3.34 -11.65 -13.06
CA PRO A 927 -2.54 -12.63 -13.77
C PRO A 927 -1.96 -13.66 -12.78
N LYS A 928 -1.84 -14.89 -13.25
CA LYS A 928 -1.26 -16.00 -12.47
C LYS A 928 0.15 -15.65 -11.99
N GLN A 929 0.46 -16.05 -10.77
CA GLN A 929 1.77 -15.91 -10.13
C GLN A 929 2.37 -17.29 -9.86
N SER A 930 3.66 -17.33 -9.54
CA SER A 930 4.34 -18.54 -9.10
C SER A 930 4.34 -18.63 -7.57
N ASN A 931 4.21 -19.84 -7.03
CA ASN A 931 4.60 -20.11 -5.65
C ASN A 931 6.12 -20.24 -5.58
N ASP A 932 6.74 -19.89 -4.45
CA ASP A 932 8.20 -19.95 -4.29
C ASP A 932 8.69 -21.40 -4.22
N VAL A 933 7.78 -22.31 -3.83
CA VAL A 933 8.01 -23.75 -3.70
C VAL A 933 6.77 -24.53 -4.16
N PRO A 934 6.91 -25.80 -4.57
CA PRO A 934 5.76 -26.68 -4.82
C PRO A 934 4.88 -26.83 -3.57
N VAL A 935 3.56 -26.78 -3.74
CA VAL A 935 2.60 -26.89 -2.62
C VAL A 935 1.80 -28.18 -2.75
N ASP A 936 1.95 -29.09 -1.79
CA ASP A 936 1.07 -30.26 -1.62
C ASP A 936 -0.04 -29.93 -0.60
N ILE A 937 -1.28 -29.83 -1.07
CA ILE A 937 -2.45 -29.55 -0.24
C ILE A 937 -2.92 -30.75 0.58
N CYS A 938 -2.60 -31.97 0.15
CA CYS A 938 -2.99 -33.21 0.84
C CYS A 938 -2.01 -33.56 1.96
N LYS A 939 -0.76 -33.10 1.84
CA LYS A 939 0.33 -33.35 2.79
C LYS A 939 0.45 -34.84 3.09
N LYS A 940 0.52 -35.67 2.04
CA LYS A 940 0.43 -37.15 2.14
C LYS A 940 1.58 -37.77 2.95
N ASP A 941 2.73 -37.09 2.98
CA ASP A 941 3.97 -37.55 3.63
C ASP A 941 4.15 -37.06 5.08
N THR A 942 3.18 -36.34 5.64
CA THR A 942 3.20 -35.77 7.01
C THR A 942 1.91 -36.09 7.78
#